data_AF-A0A662WFX8-F1
#
_entry.id   AF-A0A662WFX8-F1
#
_cell.length_a   1.000
_cell.length_b   1.000
_cell.length_c   1.000
_cell.angle_alpha   90.00
_cell.angle_beta   90.00
_cell.angle_gamma   90.00
#
_symmetry.space_group_name_H-M   'P 1'
#
loop_
_entity.id
_entity.type
_entity.pdbx_description
1 polymer ?
#
loop_
_entity_poly.entity_id
_entity_poly.type
_entity_poly.pdbx_seq_one_letter_code
_entity_poly.pdbx_strand_id
1 'polypeptide(L)'
;MAEPPAKKRPKRVVPFLEAHELLYGVRVTERDADSGAARSVLCMFCAAFGREDDPRPAGRQRARTQKPKYWGGPCFRTDNYKSHLKAQHPARWTEYQALTREARRGYFDAGIATAAPPPPPTSRGNGSTPSLVVAPPTAAPTPPVNGASQLHVAGSVAPPLPPHSYAPVAAVLTSPQSSIPSNEDEQMALTFLLDRDVVDIALGDVLFRPDDMRSHGGNARAQTLAPFASTLDQRDAEDQQRSDGTAEYRVVVRPKHRFYRAIRLLATGLSFQQTAAICQSLPNDQRSDGAFGSEDVARMSRAAVGVNLQALARLLHRSWAFALALHTVDRRRPGDREPRLFLDVRLNVCWAGKLEQFHLLALPMADGGEPTACGELLFDTTAKFLQTLHKRWLRKVIGCSTEVGGAAVANVSSTASAVALAFARRLEQQALSGLVRVSSARPPLDALLQRFFDSLLTADGSTWHVQLTGLAAYLQRQQSVGNAEELVTSAAPPCPPVSNMSWQNTVDVARWFDDARAPIQRLLTRTNAQVTPSPAWWLTLKLALVVGALAAKTRAALHGGHTTLLSQQPERISMLRLALAADVGIDGPLPQYQRAALRDQTGLGDLLGSSDGAFAVKTQSVVLFVRGLGGWVAEIFDALDAQTRQTVVASAAHRMLELVQGLHGVVAELEALGSSGSASLRTFPPVLPHQLAGLHPVDFQEIVRGHRARLAESFSDSQLAAIEAQHRELRAAAASEAAVRQLLELGAESPDAGFERSWAVLGRRWGILADFCGGLATVFPPSESDEVGDSAAAFSALVAASPPPPPLVAGTRSKLADFPLEAGLQSQQFTRLQALDVLR
;
A
#
# COMPACT_ATOMS: atom_id res chain seq x y z
N MET A 1 30.95 20.72 -18.22
CA MET A 1 31.85 19.73 -17.59
C MET A 1 31.37 18.34 -17.96
N ALA A 2 32.27 17.38 -18.18
CA ALA A 2 31.87 16.02 -18.52
C ALA A 2 31.25 15.29 -17.31
N GLU A 3 30.27 14.44 -17.60
CA GLU A 3 29.56 13.63 -16.61
C GLU A 3 30.50 12.58 -15.98
N PRO A 4 30.51 12.37 -14.66
CA PRO A 4 31.38 11.38 -14.03
C PRO A 4 30.94 9.95 -14.39
N PRO A 5 31.86 9.02 -14.64
CA PRO A 5 31.52 7.67 -15.06
C PRO A 5 30.70 6.94 -13.99
N ALA A 6 29.59 6.33 -14.40
CA ALA A 6 28.66 5.62 -13.53
C ALA A 6 29.38 4.61 -12.61
N LYS A 7 29.14 4.73 -11.29
CA LYS A 7 29.71 3.81 -10.29
C LYS A 7 29.27 2.38 -10.60
N LYS A 8 30.23 1.50 -10.88
CA LYS A 8 29.97 0.08 -11.15
C LYS A 8 29.24 -0.54 -9.95
N ARG A 9 28.13 -1.24 -10.22
CA ARG A 9 27.33 -1.94 -9.20
C ARG A 9 28.22 -2.83 -8.31
N PRO A 10 27.97 -2.93 -6.99
CA PRO A 10 28.70 -3.85 -6.14
C PRO A 10 28.56 -5.28 -6.69
N LYS A 11 29.68 -5.98 -6.85
CA LYS A 11 29.70 -7.34 -7.39
C LYS A 11 29.11 -8.30 -6.35
N ARG A 12 27.96 -8.91 -6.69
CA ARG A 12 27.35 -9.96 -5.87
C ARG A 12 28.31 -11.12 -5.65
N VAL A 13 28.32 -11.66 -4.44
CA VAL A 13 29.04 -12.89 -4.07
C VAL A 13 28.10 -14.07 -4.32
N VAL A 14 28.50 -14.99 -5.21
CA VAL A 14 27.84 -16.28 -5.43
C VAL A 14 28.82 -17.36 -4.94
N PRO A 15 28.58 -18.01 -3.79
CA PRO A 15 29.51 -18.99 -3.25
C PRO A 15 29.62 -20.20 -4.18
N PHE A 16 30.73 -20.93 -4.08
CA PHE A 16 30.89 -22.20 -4.78
C PHE A 16 30.08 -23.29 -4.09
N LEU A 17 29.34 -24.10 -4.85
CA LEU A 17 28.64 -25.28 -4.37
C LEU A 17 29.37 -26.53 -4.84
N GLU A 18 29.51 -27.53 -3.98
CA GLU A 18 30.22 -28.78 -4.30
C GLU A 18 29.56 -29.57 -5.44
N ALA A 19 28.24 -29.40 -5.62
CA ALA A 19 27.51 -29.91 -6.78
C ALA A 19 28.12 -29.44 -8.13
N HIS A 20 28.72 -28.24 -8.17
CA HIS A 20 29.36 -27.73 -9.39
C HIS A 20 30.47 -28.64 -9.90
N GLU A 21 31.21 -29.34 -9.02
CA GLU A 21 32.33 -30.19 -9.44
C GLU A 21 31.87 -31.31 -10.39
N LEU A 22 30.75 -31.95 -10.05
CA LEU A 22 30.13 -33.03 -10.83
C LEU A 22 29.21 -32.54 -11.96
N LEU A 23 28.59 -31.36 -11.81
CA LEU A 23 27.67 -30.83 -12.83
C LEU A 23 28.40 -30.17 -13.99
N TYR A 24 29.52 -29.48 -13.72
CA TYR A 24 30.22 -28.65 -14.70
C TYR A 24 31.68 -29.09 -14.96
N GLY A 25 32.16 -30.17 -14.34
CA GLY A 25 33.54 -30.63 -14.49
C GLY A 25 34.55 -29.56 -14.06
N VAL A 26 34.40 -29.08 -12.83
CA VAL A 26 35.29 -28.09 -12.21
C VAL A 26 35.83 -28.61 -10.88
N ARG A 27 36.87 -27.99 -10.33
CA ARG A 27 37.44 -28.38 -9.03
C ARG A 27 37.95 -27.17 -8.26
N VAL A 28 37.72 -27.12 -6.95
CA VAL A 28 38.32 -26.07 -6.09
C VAL A 28 39.84 -26.29 -6.00
N THR A 29 40.62 -25.21 -6.18
CA THR A 29 42.09 -25.24 -6.16
C THR A 29 42.70 -24.37 -5.06
N GLU A 30 41.96 -23.40 -4.54
CA GLU A 30 42.35 -22.58 -3.40
C GLU A 30 41.11 -22.33 -2.54
N ARG A 31 41.27 -22.39 -1.22
CA ARG A 31 40.24 -22.02 -0.23
C ARG A 31 40.79 -20.96 0.70
N ASP A 32 39.90 -20.10 1.17
CA ASP A 32 40.18 -19.09 2.19
C ASP A 32 40.45 -19.78 3.55
N ALA A 33 41.50 -19.34 4.26
CA ALA A 33 42.00 -20.02 5.45
C ALA A 33 41.08 -19.87 6.67
N ASP A 34 40.39 -18.74 6.80
CA ASP A 34 39.56 -18.42 7.96
C ASP A 34 38.11 -18.88 7.77
N SER A 35 37.59 -18.80 6.54
CA SER A 35 36.18 -19.12 6.21
C SER A 35 35.97 -20.45 5.49
N GLY A 36 37.02 -21.11 5.00
CA GLY A 36 36.95 -22.35 4.20
C GLY A 36 36.31 -22.19 2.80
N ALA A 37 35.89 -20.97 2.44
CA ALA A 37 35.23 -20.66 1.18
C ALA A 37 36.18 -20.82 -0.02
N ALA A 38 35.67 -21.27 -1.17
CA ALA A 38 36.47 -21.38 -2.38
C ALA A 38 36.99 -20.00 -2.83
N ARG A 39 38.28 -19.91 -3.16
CA ARG A 39 38.94 -18.70 -3.69
C ARG A 39 39.39 -18.85 -5.14
N SER A 40 39.62 -20.08 -5.61
CA SER A 40 39.94 -20.38 -7.00
C SER A 40 39.32 -21.71 -7.43
N VAL A 41 38.70 -21.73 -8.60
CA VAL A 41 38.07 -22.91 -9.22
C VAL A 41 38.66 -23.13 -10.61
N LEU A 42 39.07 -24.36 -10.90
CA LEU A 42 39.69 -24.79 -12.15
C LEU A 42 38.72 -25.57 -13.02
N CYS A 43 38.75 -25.36 -14.34
CA CYS A 43 38.09 -26.22 -15.32
C CYS A 43 38.85 -27.54 -15.49
N MET A 44 38.21 -28.68 -15.17
CA MET A 44 38.82 -30.00 -15.28
C MET A 44 39.04 -30.43 -16.73
N PHE A 45 38.16 -30.05 -17.66
CA PHE A 45 38.38 -30.29 -19.10
C PHE A 45 39.68 -29.64 -19.59
N CYS A 46 39.89 -28.37 -19.24
CA CYS A 46 41.14 -27.65 -19.51
C CYS A 46 42.38 -28.31 -18.88
N ALA A 47 42.23 -28.92 -17.69
CA ALA A 47 43.34 -29.52 -16.95
C ALA A 47 43.70 -30.92 -17.48
N ALA A 48 42.71 -31.75 -17.79
CA ALA A 48 42.90 -33.13 -18.23
C ALA A 48 43.13 -33.27 -19.75
N PHE A 49 42.58 -32.37 -20.56
CA PHE A 49 42.52 -32.55 -22.02
C PHE A 49 43.01 -31.35 -22.86
N GLY A 50 43.41 -30.25 -22.23
CA GLY A 50 43.69 -28.99 -22.94
C GLY A 50 42.41 -28.33 -23.46
N ARG A 51 42.51 -27.39 -24.41
CA ARG A 51 41.34 -26.81 -25.08
C ARG A 51 41.18 -27.43 -26.46
N GLU A 52 39.94 -27.76 -26.83
CA GLU A 52 39.61 -28.29 -28.15
C GLU A 52 39.86 -27.26 -29.25
N ASP A 53 40.06 -27.72 -30.47
CA ASP A 53 40.23 -26.85 -31.63
C ASP A 53 38.91 -26.16 -32.03
N ASP A 54 39.02 -25.04 -32.73
CA ASP A 54 37.86 -24.24 -33.12
C ASP A 54 37.23 -24.82 -34.40
N PRO A 55 35.92 -25.17 -34.43
CA PRO A 55 35.27 -25.69 -35.65
C PRO A 55 35.30 -24.74 -36.85
N ARG A 56 35.68 -23.47 -36.65
CA ARG A 56 35.83 -22.46 -37.72
C ARG A 56 37.22 -21.80 -37.65
N PRO A 57 38.29 -22.44 -38.17
CA PRO A 57 39.66 -21.93 -38.07
C PRO A 57 39.91 -20.66 -38.91
N ALA A 58 39.13 -20.41 -39.95
CA ALA A 58 39.38 -19.38 -40.97
C ALA A 58 39.28 -17.90 -40.50
N GLY A 59 38.95 -17.64 -39.22
CA GLY A 59 38.64 -16.29 -38.72
C GLY A 59 39.60 -15.69 -37.67
N ARG A 60 40.71 -16.36 -37.30
CA ARG A 60 41.56 -15.91 -36.17
C ARG A 60 42.98 -15.54 -36.56
N GLN A 61 43.39 -14.31 -36.21
CA GLN A 61 44.75 -13.79 -36.37
C GLN A 61 45.74 -14.19 -35.25
N ARG A 62 45.33 -15.00 -34.26
CA ARG A 62 46.20 -15.45 -33.15
C ARG A 62 45.88 -16.88 -32.70
N ALA A 63 46.93 -17.64 -32.37
CA ALA A 63 46.82 -19.00 -31.83
C ALA A 63 46.10 -19.05 -30.48
N ARG A 64 45.39 -20.15 -30.21
CA ARG A 64 44.56 -20.35 -29.00
C ARG A 64 45.45 -20.64 -27.79
N THR A 65 45.20 -19.98 -26.65
CA THR A 65 45.98 -20.19 -25.43
C THR A 65 45.63 -21.52 -24.77
N GLN A 66 46.61 -22.43 -24.62
CA GLN A 66 46.41 -23.74 -23.99
C GLN A 66 46.45 -23.72 -22.45
N LYS A 67 46.66 -22.55 -21.82
CA LYS A 67 46.65 -22.45 -20.34
C LYS A 67 45.27 -22.80 -19.77
N PRO A 68 45.17 -23.61 -18.70
CA PRO A 68 43.90 -23.95 -18.08
C PRO A 68 43.11 -22.73 -17.59
N LYS A 69 41.79 -22.83 -17.61
CA LYS A 69 40.90 -21.76 -17.16
C LYS A 69 40.65 -21.88 -15.65
N TYR A 70 41.02 -20.81 -14.95
CA TYR A 70 40.64 -20.57 -13.56
C TYR A 70 39.58 -19.46 -13.46
N TRP A 71 38.71 -19.57 -12.46
CA TRP A 71 37.78 -18.54 -12.01
C TRP A 71 38.12 -18.17 -10.56
N GLY A 72 38.41 -16.88 -10.33
CA GLY A 72 38.69 -16.35 -9.01
C GLY A 72 37.42 -16.02 -8.26
N GLY A 73 37.41 -16.36 -6.97
CA GLY A 73 36.34 -16.06 -6.03
C GLY A 73 36.24 -14.58 -5.66
N PRO A 74 35.25 -14.20 -4.83
CA PRO A 74 34.32 -15.11 -4.14
C PRO A 74 33.02 -15.41 -4.94
N CYS A 75 32.97 -15.09 -6.24
CA CYS A 75 31.75 -15.21 -7.06
C CYS A 75 31.89 -16.24 -8.20
N PHE A 76 31.10 -17.32 -8.12
CA PHE A 76 31.24 -18.56 -8.90
C PHE A 76 29.99 -18.89 -9.72
N ARG A 77 29.52 -17.93 -10.53
CA ARG A 77 28.31 -18.13 -11.36
C ARG A 77 28.49 -19.22 -12.42
N THR A 78 27.50 -20.11 -12.52
CA THR A 78 27.47 -21.27 -13.42
C THR A 78 27.40 -20.91 -14.91
N ASP A 79 26.83 -19.75 -15.26
CA ASP A 79 26.80 -19.23 -16.63
C ASP A 79 28.21 -19.02 -17.23
N ASN A 80 29.17 -18.59 -16.41
CA ASN A 80 30.57 -18.47 -16.82
C ASN A 80 31.22 -19.83 -17.11
N TYR A 81 30.82 -20.89 -16.40
CA TYR A 81 31.27 -22.26 -16.68
C TYR A 81 30.67 -22.73 -18.00
N LYS A 82 29.34 -22.67 -18.13
CA LYS A 82 28.61 -23.06 -19.35
C LYS A 82 29.12 -22.35 -20.60
N SER A 83 29.35 -21.04 -20.52
CA SER A 83 29.90 -20.24 -21.62
C SER A 83 31.30 -20.71 -22.03
N HIS A 84 32.18 -20.95 -21.06
CA HIS A 84 33.52 -21.47 -21.31
C HIS A 84 33.50 -22.88 -21.91
N LEU A 85 32.71 -23.79 -21.34
CA LEU A 85 32.60 -25.19 -21.77
C LEU A 85 32.08 -25.29 -23.20
N LYS A 86 30.96 -24.63 -23.51
CA LYS A 86 30.41 -24.54 -24.88
C LYS A 86 31.40 -23.95 -25.88
N ALA A 87 32.23 -22.99 -25.47
CA ALA A 87 33.15 -22.29 -26.36
C ALA A 87 34.52 -22.95 -26.52
N GLN A 88 35.03 -23.68 -25.52
CA GLN A 88 36.40 -24.22 -25.49
C GLN A 88 36.48 -25.75 -25.42
N HIS A 89 35.38 -26.43 -25.11
CA HIS A 89 35.29 -27.90 -24.99
C HIS A 89 33.97 -28.46 -25.60
N PRO A 90 33.50 -27.99 -26.77
CA PRO A 90 32.17 -28.35 -27.29
C PRO A 90 31.92 -29.86 -27.41
N ALA A 91 32.91 -30.67 -27.82
CA ALA A 91 32.74 -32.11 -28.01
C ALA A 91 32.69 -32.86 -26.67
N ARG A 92 33.73 -32.72 -25.83
CA ARG A 92 33.81 -33.38 -24.52
C ARG A 92 32.74 -32.88 -23.54
N TRP A 93 32.32 -31.62 -23.65
CA TRP A 93 31.17 -31.13 -22.87
C TRP A 93 29.88 -31.83 -23.28
N THR A 94 29.65 -32.04 -24.59
CA THR A 94 28.47 -32.77 -25.09
C THR A 94 28.49 -34.24 -24.65
N GLU A 95 29.66 -34.89 -24.69
CA GLU A 95 29.86 -36.25 -24.17
C GLU A 95 29.58 -36.32 -22.66
N TYR A 96 30.22 -35.46 -21.86
CA TYR A 96 30.04 -35.42 -20.40
C TYR A 96 28.60 -35.14 -19.97
N GLN A 97 27.89 -34.32 -20.74
CA GLN A 97 26.46 -34.07 -20.54
C GLN A 97 25.59 -35.32 -20.73
N ALA A 98 25.98 -36.27 -21.58
CA ALA A 98 25.27 -37.53 -21.80
C ALA A 98 25.54 -38.62 -20.73
N LEU A 99 26.56 -38.44 -19.89
CA LEU A 99 26.94 -39.41 -18.85
C LEU A 99 26.03 -39.36 -17.62
N THR A 100 25.86 -40.52 -16.98
CA THR A 100 25.19 -40.65 -15.67
C THR A 100 26.02 -40.02 -14.55
N ARG A 101 25.38 -39.68 -13.41
CA ARG A 101 26.05 -39.06 -12.26
C ARG A 101 27.20 -39.90 -11.68
N GLU A 102 27.13 -41.22 -11.83
CA GLU A 102 28.20 -42.14 -11.41
C GLU A 102 29.35 -42.13 -12.41
N ALA A 103 29.08 -42.26 -13.71
CA ALA A 103 30.09 -42.19 -14.77
C ALA A 103 30.84 -40.84 -14.79
N ARG A 104 30.14 -39.73 -14.48
CA ARG A 104 30.77 -38.39 -14.36
C ARG A 104 31.83 -38.30 -13.26
N ARG A 105 31.80 -39.14 -12.22
CA ARG A 105 32.81 -39.13 -11.15
C ARG A 105 34.18 -39.58 -11.64
N GLY A 106 34.22 -40.58 -12.53
CA GLY A 106 35.46 -41.15 -13.07
C GLY A 106 35.95 -40.54 -14.39
N TYR A 107 35.18 -39.64 -15.02
CA TYR A 107 35.46 -39.14 -16.38
C TYR A 107 36.83 -38.43 -16.53
N PHE A 108 37.36 -37.83 -15.47
CA PHE A 108 38.64 -37.10 -15.49
C PHE A 108 39.84 -37.92 -14.99
N ASP A 109 39.62 -39.14 -14.46
CA ASP A 109 40.66 -39.90 -13.77
C ASP A 109 41.72 -40.48 -14.74
N ALA A 110 41.36 -40.66 -16.01
CA ALA A 110 42.26 -41.15 -17.06
C ALA A 110 43.24 -40.11 -17.64
N GLY A 111 43.23 -38.84 -17.14
CA GLY A 111 43.91 -37.72 -17.81
C GLY A 111 44.71 -36.75 -16.94
N ILE A 112 44.95 -37.04 -15.65
CA ILE A 112 45.66 -36.11 -14.77
C ILE A 112 47.18 -36.23 -14.93
N ALA A 113 47.73 -35.57 -15.94
CA ALA A 113 49.14 -35.19 -15.94
C ALA A 113 49.36 -34.00 -14.98
N THR A 114 50.41 -34.07 -14.16
CA THR A 114 50.71 -33.16 -13.04
C THR A 114 50.67 -31.66 -13.39
N ALA A 115 49.84 -30.89 -12.67
CA ALA A 115 49.83 -29.43 -12.75
C ALA A 115 50.76 -28.79 -11.70
N ALA A 116 51.59 -27.84 -12.13
CA ALA A 116 52.52 -27.09 -11.27
C ALA A 116 51.81 -26.01 -10.41
N PRO A 117 52.36 -25.64 -9.23
CA PRO A 117 51.75 -24.67 -8.31
C PRO A 117 51.77 -23.22 -8.84
N PRO A 118 50.90 -22.33 -8.32
CA PRO A 118 50.83 -20.93 -8.73
C PRO A 118 52.02 -20.10 -8.21
N PRO A 119 52.39 -18.99 -8.90
CA PRO A 119 53.43 -18.07 -8.43
C PRO A 119 52.95 -17.21 -7.24
N PRO A 120 53.87 -16.81 -6.33
CA PRO A 120 53.53 -16.05 -5.13
C PRO A 120 53.15 -14.58 -5.42
N PRO A 121 52.39 -13.92 -4.53
CA PRO A 121 51.98 -12.53 -4.69
C PRO A 121 53.12 -11.55 -4.40
N THR A 122 53.38 -10.62 -5.33
CA THR A 122 54.34 -9.53 -5.14
C THR A 122 53.71 -8.38 -4.34
N SER A 123 54.08 -8.27 -3.06
CA SER A 123 53.80 -7.08 -2.26
C SER A 123 54.73 -5.93 -2.66
N ARG A 124 54.16 -4.79 -3.09
CA ARG A 124 54.89 -3.51 -3.17
C ARG A 124 54.51 -2.64 -1.97
N GLY A 125 55.29 -2.79 -0.89
CA GLY A 125 55.35 -1.85 0.22
C GLY A 125 56.46 -0.82 0.01
N ASN A 126 56.29 0.38 0.58
CA ASN A 126 57.14 1.56 0.36
C ASN A 126 58.58 1.41 0.87
N GLY A 127 59.49 2.17 0.25
CA GLY A 127 60.37 3.04 1.04
C GLY A 127 61.87 2.99 0.74
N SER A 128 62.43 4.20 0.60
CA SER A 128 63.83 4.60 0.88
C SER A 128 64.84 4.68 -0.27
N THR A 129 65.10 5.93 -0.65
CA THR A 129 66.30 6.54 -1.26
C THR A 129 67.56 6.36 -0.35
N PRO A 130 68.82 6.72 -0.74
CA PRO A 130 69.19 7.83 -1.66
C PRO A 130 70.44 7.65 -2.57
N SER A 131 70.82 8.77 -3.21
CA SER A 131 72.17 9.14 -3.71
C SER A 131 72.62 8.57 -5.07
N LEU A 132 73.33 9.30 -5.95
CA LEU A 132 73.92 10.66 -5.90
C LEU A 132 74.35 11.14 -7.33
N VAL A 133 74.16 12.43 -7.69
CA VAL A 133 74.77 13.24 -8.81
C VAL A 133 74.64 12.64 -10.25
N VAL A 134 74.44 13.35 -11.38
CA VAL A 134 74.98 14.62 -11.91
C VAL A 134 73.98 15.28 -12.90
N ALA A 135 74.03 16.61 -13.01
CA ALA A 135 73.32 17.46 -14.00
C ALA A 135 74.39 18.29 -14.79
N PRO A 136 74.10 19.32 -15.64
CA PRO A 136 72.84 19.90 -16.12
C PRO A 136 72.82 20.12 -17.67
N PRO A 137 72.54 21.30 -18.28
CA PRO A 137 71.19 21.68 -18.76
C PRO A 137 71.10 22.23 -20.22
N THR A 138 69.88 22.41 -20.71
CA THR A 138 69.44 23.56 -21.56
C THR A 138 67.92 23.72 -21.39
N ALA A 139 67.42 24.76 -20.72
CA ALA A 139 67.24 26.16 -21.16
C ALA A 139 65.83 26.42 -21.75
N ALA A 140 65.01 27.18 -21.02
CA ALA A 140 63.74 27.75 -21.49
C ALA A 140 63.97 29.09 -22.24
N PRO A 141 62.93 29.71 -22.84
CA PRO A 141 62.12 30.66 -22.06
C PRO A 141 60.62 30.76 -22.43
N THR A 142 59.88 31.47 -21.58
CA THR A 142 58.49 31.99 -21.72
C THR A 142 58.52 33.54 -21.78
N PRO A 143 57.40 34.31 -21.67
CA PRO A 143 56.05 34.19 -22.26
C PRO A 143 55.72 35.34 -23.28
N PRO A 144 55.04 36.50 -23.00
CA PRO A 144 53.62 36.73 -22.62
C PRO A 144 52.82 37.75 -23.51
N VAL A 145 51.56 38.04 -23.10
CA VAL A 145 50.77 39.32 -23.23
C VAL A 145 49.66 39.50 -24.31
N ASN A 146 48.42 39.66 -23.81
CA ASN A 146 47.21 40.45 -24.19
C ASN A 146 46.69 40.67 -25.64
N GLY A 147 45.35 40.73 -25.74
CA GLY A 147 44.57 41.43 -26.76
C GLY A 147 43.06 41.30 -26.52
N ALA A 148 42.26 42.37 -26.63
CA ALA A 148 40.86 42.41 -26.19
C ALA A 148 39.84 42.87 -27.25
N SER A 149 38.59 42.42 -27.09
CA SER A 149 37.29 43.03 -27.44
C SER A 149 37.01 43.67 -28.82
N GLN A 150 35.92 43.21 -29.47
CA GLN A 150 34.74 43.96 -30.00
C GLN A 150 34.09 43.17 -31.16
N LEU A 151 32.85 42.69 -31.02
CA LEU A 151 31.54 43.34 -31.32
C LEU A 151 31.25 43.59 -32.81
N HIS A 152 30.22 42.91 -33.33
CA HIS A 152 29.31 43.48 -34.34
C HIS A 152 27.92 42.83 -34.25
N VAL A 153 26.89 43.61 -34.60
CA VAL A 153 25.46 43.33 -34.36
C VAL A 153 24.68 43.24 -35.68
N ALA A 154 23.86 42.19 -35.82
CA ALA A 154 22.60 42.15 -36.56
C ALA A 154 21.86 40.85 -36.15
N GLY A 155 20.54 40.76 -35.96
CA GLY A 155 19.50 41.75 -36.22
C GLY A 155 18.40 41.15 -37.10
N SER A 156 17.52 40.30 -36.54
CA SER A 156 16.27 39.90 -37.21
C SER A 156 15.22 39.40 -36.20
N VAL A 157 13.95 39.72 -36.49
CA VAL A 157 12.76 39.47 -35.67
C VAL A 157 11.88 38.43 -36.38
N ALA A 158 11.39 37.41 -35.66
CA ALA A 158 10.26 36.56 -36.09
C ALA A 158 9.63 35.80 -34.89
N PRO A 159 8.35 35.33 -34.95
CA PRO A 159 7.54 35.10 -33.75
C PRO A 159 7.16 33.60 -33.53
N PRO A 160 5.98 33.21 -32.96
CA PRO A 160 5.92 32.14 -31.95
C PRO A 160 5.79 30.71 -32.50
N LEU A 161 6.12 29.74 -31.63
CA LEU A 161 6.04 28.28 -31.90
C LEU A 161 4.64 27.70 -31.65
N PRO A 162 4.11 26.85 -32.55
CA PRO A 162 3.12 25.82 -32.23
C PRO A 162 3.80 24.49 -31.83
N PRO A 163 3.11 23.57 -31.13
CA PRO A 163 3.66 22.28 -30.72
C PRO A 163 3.53 21.21 -31.82
N HIS A 164 4.39 20.18 -31.83
CA HIS A 164 3.99 18.76 -31.95
C HIS A 164 5.18 17.78 -31.84
N SER A 165 4.91 16.65 -31.16
CA SER A 165 5.52 15.30 -31.26
C SER A 165 6.94 15.10 -31.82
N TYR A 166 7.82 14.52 -30.99
CA TYR A 166 8.99 13.78 -31.44
C TYR A 166 8.90 12.29 -31.08
N ALA A 167 8.97 11.44 -32.11
CA ALA A 167 9.36 10.04 -31.97
C ALA A 167 10.81 9.88 -32.46
N PRO A 168 11.69 9.15 -31.75
CA PRO A 168 13.06 8.91 -32.21
C PRO A 168 13.15 7.66 -33.11
N VAL A 169 13.95 7.80 -34.17
CA VAL A 169 14.20 6.79 -35.20
C VAL A 169 15.28 5.79 -34.75
N ALA A 170 15.13 4.52 -35.14
CA ALA A 170 16.12 3.48 -34.89
C ALA A 170 17.26 3.48 -35.92
N ALA A 171 18.48 3.10 -35.49
CA ALA A 171 19.61 2.84 -36.37
C ALA A 171 20.05 1.37 -36.26
N VAL A 172 20.37 0.76 -37.40
CA VAL A 172 20.70 -0.66 -37.59
C VAL A 172 22.17 -0.79 -38.00
N LEU A 173 22.81 -1.94 -37.72
CA LEU A 173 23.74 -2.66 -38.62
C LEU A 173 24.21 -4.00 -37.99
N THR A 174 23.64 -5.12 -38.48
CA THR A 174 24.25 -6.41 -38.91
C THR A 174 25.35 -7.13 -38.08
N SER A 175 25.53 -8.47 -38.03
CA SER A 175 24.83 -9.73 -38.44
C SER A 175 25.74 -10.94 -37.99
N PRO A 176 25.51 -12.27 -38.27
CA PRO A 176 24.37 -12.97 -38.88
C PRO A 176 23.90 -14.32 -38.21
N GLN A 177 22.75 -14.82 -38.67
CA GLN A 177 22.22 -16.22 -38.67
C GLN A 177 21.86 -16.98 -37.35
N SER A 178 20.57 -16.90 -37.00
CA SER A 178 19.72 -18.08 -36.70
C SER A 178 18.25 -17.76 -37.06
N SER A 179 17.43 -18.76 -37.36
CA SER A 179 16.03 -18.63 -37.83
C SER A 179 15.17 -17.64 -37.04
N ILE A 180 14.61 -16.65 -37.72
CA ILE A 180 13.88 -15.51 -37.16
C ILE A 180 12.36 -15.79 -37.18
N PRO A 181 11.63 -15.73 -36.03
CA PRO A 181 10.17 -15.59 -36.05
C PRO A 181 9.78 -14.19 -36.55
N SER A 182 8.71 -14.10 -37.33
CA SER A 182 8.27 -12.85 -37.98
C SER A 182 8.12 -11.66 -37.02
N ASN A 183 8.55 -10.47 -37.46
CA ASN A 183 8.57 -9.21 -36.68
C ASN A 183 7.22 -8.83 -36.03
N GLU A 184 6.11 -9.35 -36.54
CA GLU A 184 4.76 -9.14 -36.01
C GLU A 184 4.54 -9.90 -34.68
N ASP A 185 5.12 -11.09 -34.48
CA ASP A 185 4.94 -11.91 -33.28
C ASP A 185 5.53 -11.29 -32.01
N GLU A 186 6.59 -10.48 -32.15
CA GLU A 186 7.16 -9.72 -31.03
C GLU A 186 6.30 -8.51 -30.67
N GLN A 187 5.65 -7.85 -31.64
CA GLN A 187 4.73 -6.75 -31.36
C GLN A 187 3.40 -7.23 -30.75
N MET A 188 2.96 -8.46 -31.07
CA MET A 188 1.74 -9.05 -30.53
C MET A 188 1.90 -9.74 -29.17
N ALA A 189 3.12 -9.86 -28.63
CA ALA A 189 3.39 -10.56 -27.37
C ALA A 189 3.80 -9.64 -26.21
N LEU A 190 3.51 -10.06 -24.98
CA LEU A 190 4.14 -9.55 -23.77
C LEU A 190 4.99 -10.67 -23.16
N THR A 191 6.24 -10.38 -22.81
CA THR A 191 7.10 -11.29 -22.04
C THR A 191 7.36 -10.68 -20.68
N PHE A 192 7.10 -11.44 -19.61
CA PHE A 192 7.46 -11.05 -18.25
C PHE A 192 8.41 -12.07 -17.63
N LEU A 193 9.18 -11.60 -16.67
CA LEU A 193 10.21 -12.32 -15.95
C LEU A 193 9.90 -12.24 -14.45
N LEU A 194 9.71 -13.40 -13.82
CA LEU A 194 9.23 -13.54 -12.44
C LEU A 194 10.18 -14.42 -11.60
N ASP A 195 10.30 -14.09 -10.33
CA ASP A 195 11.04 -14.87 -9.34
C ASP A 195 10.29 -16.16 -8.98
N ARG A 196 11.06 -17.21 -8.67
CA ARG A 196 10.51 -18.53 -8.35
C ARG A 196 9.54 -18.51 -7.18
N ASP A 197 9.87 -17.85 -6.08
CA ASP A 197 9.02 -17.85 -4.89
C ASP A 197 7.65 -17.18 -5.18
N VAL A 198 7.59 -16.23 -6.11
CA VAL A 198 6.33 -15.62 -6.58
C VAL A 198 5.48 -16.62 -7.37
N VAL A 199 6.09 -17.41 -8.26
CA VAL A 199 5.35 -18.39 -9.08
C VAL A 199 5.00 -19.65 -8.29
N ASP A 200 5.99 -20.29 -7.66
CA ASP A 200 5.80 -21.56 -6.94
C ASP A 200 4.91 -21.40 -5.72
N ILE A 201 5.16 -20.37 -4.90
CA ILE A 201 4.55 -20.24 -3.57
C ILE A 201 3.37 -19.26 -3.59
N ALA A 202 3.54 -18.03 -4.08
CA ALA A 202 2.45 -17.05 -4.05
C ALA A 202 1.32 -17.44 -5.02
N LEU A 203 1.61 -17.64 -6.30
CA LEU A 203 0.61 -18.11 -7.28
C LEU A 203 0.27 -19.59 -7.08
N GLY A 204 1.27 -20.47 -6.94
CA GLY A 204 1.09 -21.93 -6.94
C GLY A 204 0.63 -22.56 -5.63
N ASP A 205 0.85 -21.91 -4.47
CA ASP A 205 0.43 -22.42 -3.16
C ASP A 205 -0.59 -21.55 -2.42
N VAL A 206 -0.44 -20.23 -2.37
CA VAL A 206 -1.36 -19.37 -1.61
C VAL A 206 -2.61 -19.03 -2.43
N LEU A 207 -2.45 -18.62 -3.69
CA LEU A 207 -3.54 -18.19 -4.59
C LEU A 207 -4.12 -19.30 -5.48
N PHE A 208 -3.82 -20.57 -5.21
CA PHE A 208 -4.29 -21.71 -6.01
C PHE A 208 -5.29 -22.58 -5.23
N ARG A 209 -6.55 -22.64 -5.68
CA ARG A 209 -7.56 -23.57 -5.15
C ARG A 209 -7.75 -24.78 -6.07
N PRO A 210 -7.87 -26.02 -5.53
CA PRO A 210 -8.23 -27.19 -6.34
C PRO A 210 -9.58 -27.04 -7.06
N ASP A 211 -10.54 -26.37 -6.40
CA ASP A 211 -11.89 -26.14 -6.91
C ASP A 211 -11.97 -25.24 -8.17
N ASP A 212 -10.90 -24.48 -8.46
CA ASP A 212 -10.81 -23.60 -9.63
C ASP A 212 -10.86 -24.41 -10.95
N MET A 213 -10.56 -25.71 -10.89
CA MET A 213 -10.49 -26.63 -12.04
C MET A 213 -11.56 -27.73 -11.90
N ARG A 214 -12.81 -27.42 -12.22
CA ARG A 214 -13.95 -28.38 -12.18
C ARG A 214 -13.89 -29.49 -13.24
N SER A 215 -12.80 -29.63 -13.97
CA SER A 215 -12.68 -30.55 -15.11
C SER A 215 -11.26 -31.11 -15.25
N HIS A 216 -11.19 -32.44 -15.29
CA HIS A 216 -10.05 -33.31 -15.62
C HIS A 216 -9.13 -33.72 -14.44
N GLY A 217 -9.10 -35.04 -14.18
CA GLY A 217 -8.31 -35.67 -13.13
C GLY A 217 -6.82 -35.75 -13.46
N GLY A 218 -6.12 -34.64 -13.32
CA GLY A 218 -4.66 -34.55 -13.42
C GLY A 218 -4.07 -33.65 -12.32
N ASN A 219 -2.77 -33.38 -12.37
CA ASN A 219 -2.12 -32.46 -11.45
C ASN A 219 -2.51 -31.00 -11.78
N ALA A 220 -3.64 -30.54 -11.21
CA ALA A 220 -4.22 -29.22 -11.47
C ALA A 220 -3.27 -28.04 -11.16
N ARG A 221 -2.33 -28.21 -10.22
CA ARG A 221 -1.27 -27.22 -9.95
C ARG A 221 -0.33 -27.08 -11.16
N ALA A 222 0.09 -28.19 -11.75
CA ALA A 222 0.98 -28.18 -12.92
C ALA A 222 0.30 -27.55 -14.15
N GLN A 223 -0.99 -27.80 -14.36
CA GLN A 223 -1.76 -27.13 -15.42
C GLN A 223 -1.89 -25.62 -15.18
N THR A 224 -2.14 -25.21 -13.94
CA THR A 224 -2.26 -23.78 -13.56
C THR A 224 -0.95 -23.02 -13.75
N LEU A 225 0.19 -23.66 -13.47
CA LEU A 225 1.52 -23.07 -13.62
C LEU A 225 2.15 -23.26 -15.02
N ALA A 226 1.52 -24.04 -15.91
CA ALA A 226 2.02 -24.28 -17.27
C ALA A 226 2.35 -23.02 -18.10
N PRO A 227 1.67 -21.86 -17.96
CA PRO A 227 2.04 -20.63 -18.65
C PRO A 227 3.39 -20.02 -18.20
N PHE A 228 3.93 -20.46 -17.06
CA PHE A 228 5.19 -20.00 -16.49
C PHE A 228 6.29 -21.01 -16.84
N ALA A 229 6.99 -20.78 -17.94
CA ALA A 229 8.12 -21.59 -18.35
C ALA A 229 9.35 -21.24 -17.50
N SER A 230 10.06 -22.23 -16.97
CA SER A 230 11.33 -21.97 -16.28
C SER A 230 12.36 -21.36 -17.25
N THR A 231 13.08 -20.33 -16.82
CA THR A 231 14.25 -19.78 -17.51
C THR A 231 15.53 -20.54 -17.19
N LEU A 232 15.50 -21.37 -16.14
CA LEU A 232 16.59 -22.27 -15.78
C LEU A 232 16.65 -23.46 -16.76
N ASP A 233 17.85 -23.85 -17.14
CA ASP A 233 18.11 -25.09 -17.87
C ASP A 233 17.64 -26.26 -16.98
N GLN A 234 17.08 -27.35 -17.53
CA GLN A 234 16.51 -28.43 -16.71
C GLN A 234 17.52 -29.08 -15.73
N ARG A 235 18.82 -28.89 -15.99
CA ARG A 235 19.96 -29.34 -15.18
C ARG A 235 20.44 -28.32 -14.13
N ASP A 236 20.00 -27.07 -14.21
CA ASP A 236 20.28 -26.07 -13.16
C ASP A 236 19.41 -26.33 -11.93
N ALA A 237 18.25 -26.99 -12.08
CA ALA A 237 17.49 -27.52 -10.96
C ALA A 237 18.27 -28.53 -10.09
N GLU A 238 19.36 -29.13 -10.62
CA GLU A 238 20.22 -30.07 -9.89
C GLU A 238 21.33 -29.37 -9.07
N ASP A 239 21.64 -28.09 -9.34
CA ASP A 239 22.77 -27.41 -8.70
C ASP A 239 22.48 -26.92 -7.26
N GLN A 240 21.21 -26.96 -6.86
CA GLN A 240 20.70 -26.50 -5.55
C GLN A 240 21.02 -25.03 -5.23
N GLN A 241 21.43 -24.24 -6.23
CA GLN A 241 21.71 -22.83 -6.05
C GLN A 241 20.40 -22.12 -5.75
N ARG A 242 20.30 -21.55 -4.54
CA ARG A 242 19.10 -20.79 -4.15
C ARG A 242 18.95 -19.60 -5.08
N SER A 243 17.73 -19.40 -5.57
CA SER A 243 17.37 -18.26 -6.41
C SER A 243 17.95 -16.97 -5.87
N ASP A 244 18.72 -16.29 -6.71
CA ASP A 244 19.35 -15.04 -6.36
C ASP A 244 18.39 -13.85 -6.61
N GLY A 245 17.13 -14.10 -6.98
CA GLY A 245 16.21 -13.03 -7.41
C GLY A 245 16.59 -12.45 -8.77
N THR A 246 17.29 -13.24 -9.60
CA THR A 246 17.11 -13.18 -11.04
C THR A 246 15.95 -14.09 -11.41
N ALA A 247 15.09 -13.61 -12.31
CA ALA A 247 13.83 -14.25 -12.62
C ALA A 247 14.01 -15.67 -13.20
N GLU A 248 13.52 -16.66 -12.46
CA GLU A 248 13.59 -18.09 -12.78
C GLU A 248 12.42 -18.58 -13.64
N TYR A 249 11.41 -17.72 -13.84
CA TYR A 249 10.27 -17.98 -14.70
C TYR A 249 10.07 -16.89 -15.74
N ARG A 250 9.65 -17.32 -16.93
CA ARG A 250 9.19 -16.50 -18.04
C ARG A 250 7.74 -16.85 -18.36
N VAL A 251 6.87 -15.86 -18.32
CA VAL A 251 5.50 -15.97 -18.85
C VAL A 251 5.38 -15.14 -20.12
N VAL A 252 4.74 -15.70 -21.14
CA VAL A 252 4.51 -15.03 -22.43
C VAL A 252 3.02 -14.97 -22.71
N VAL A 253 2.47 -13.76 -22.79
CA VAL A 253 1.05 -13.53 -23.01
C VAL A 253 0.82 -13.06 -24.45
N ARG A 254 -0.10 -13.72 -25.16
CA ARG A 254 -0.55 -13.36 -26.51
C ARG A 254 -2.08 -13.46 -26.61
N PRO A 255 -2.75 -12.58 -27.39
CA PRO A 255 -2.23 -11.34 -27.95
C PRO A 255 -2.28 -10.18 -26.92
N LYS A 256 -1.30 -9.28 -27.01
CA LYS A 256 -1.10 -8.13 -26.10
C LYS A 256 -2.35 -7.27 -25.90
N HIS A 257 -3.10 -6.99 -26.96
CA HIS A 257 -4.30 -6.15 -26.88
C HIS A 257 -5.43 -6.80 -26.04
N ARG A 258 -5.59 -8.14 -26.17
CA ARG A 258 -6.63 -8.91 -25.47
C ARG A 258 -6.31 -9.02 -23.98
N PHE A 259 -5.02 -9.15 -23.63
CA PHE A 259 -4.55 -9.05 -22.25
C PHE A 259 -4.94 -7.71 -21.60
N TYR A 260 -4.53 -6.56 -22.16
CA TYR A 260 -4.87 -5.26 -21.57
C TYR A 260 -6.38 -5.02 -21.48
N ARG A 261 -7.16 -5.49 -22.47
CA ARG A 261 -8.64 -5.43 -22.41
C ARG A 261 -9.19 -6.29 -21.27
N ALA A 262 -8.73 -7.53 -21.13
CA ALA A 262 -9.15 -8.41 -20.05
C ALA A 262 -8.84 -7.79 -18.68
N ILE A 263 -7.61 -7.33 -18.44
CA ILE A 263 -7.22 -6.69 -17.17
C ILE A 263 -8.08 -5.45 -16.88
N ARG A 264 -8.38 -4.61 -17.87
CA ARG A 264 -9.30 -3.45 -17.69
C ARG A 264 -10.72 -3.88 -17.30
N LEU A 265 -11.27 -4.91 -17.94
CA LEU A 265 -12.61 -5.41 -17.64
C LEU A 265 -12.69 -6.04 -16.23
N LEU A 266 -11.68 -6.81 -15.83
CA LEU A 266 -11.55 -7.33 -14.47
C LEU A 266 -11.46 -6.21 -13.43
N ALA A 267 -10.66 -5.17 -13.70
CA ALA A 267 -10.53 -4.01 -12.81
C ALA A 267 -11.87 -3.27 -12.57
N THR A 268 -12.78 -3.29 -13.55
CA THR A 268 -14.12 -2.68 -13.43
C THR A 268 -15.16 -3.54 -12.71
N GLY A 269 -14.83 -4.77 -12.31
CA GLY A 269 -15.74 -5.67 -11.58
C GLY A 269 -16.23 -6.89 -12.35
N LEU A 270 -15.91 -7.05 -13.63
CA LEU A 270 -16.48 -8.11 -14.44
C LEU A 270 -15.88 -9.48 -14.10
N SER A 271 -16.74 -10.50 -13.98
CA SER A 271 -16.31 -11.89 -13.80
C SER A 271 -15.49 -12.40 -15.00
N PHE A 272 -14.77 -13.51 -14.82
CA PHE A 272 -14.00 -14.15 -15.91
C PHE A 272 -14.91 -14.54 -17.09
N GLN A 273 -16.15 -14.97 -16.83
CA GLN A 273 -17.11 -15.34 -17.87
C GLN A 273 -17.62 -14.13 -18.66
N GLN A 274 -17.99 -13.04 -17.97
CA GLN A 274 -18.41 -11.79 -18.64
C GLN A 274 -17.26 -11.18 -19.44
N THR A 275 -16.05 -11.17 -18.86
CA THR A 275 -14.83 -10.68 -19.52
C THR A 275 -14.51 -11.49 -20.77
N ALA A 276 -14.63 -12.83 -20.72
CA ALA A 276 -14.45 -13.69 -21.88
C ALA A 276 -15.46 -13.36 -22.99
N ALA A 277 -16.76 -13.29 -22.66
CA ALA A 277 -17.81 -12.98 -23.63
C ALA A 277 -17.62 -11.59 -24.31
N ILE A 278 -17.22 -10.57 -23.54
CA ILE A 278 -16.94 -9.21 -24.06
C ILE A 278 -15.66 -9.17 -24.90
N CYS A 279 -14.72 -10.08 -24.70
CA CYS A 279 -13.53 -10.22 -25.55
C CYS A 279 -13.78 -11.07 -26.80
N GLN A 280 -14.68 -12.06 -26.75
CA GLN A 280 -15.06 -12.89 -27.90
C GLN A 280 -15.85 -12.13 -28.98
N SER A 281 -16.67 -11.15 -28.60
CA SER A 281 -17.64 -10.49 -29.51
C SER A 281 -17.03 -9.47 -30.50
N LEU A 282 -15.73 -9.54 -30.77
CA LEU A 282 -14.99 -8.56 -31.58
C LEU A 282 -14.78 -9.02 -33.04
N PRO A 283 -15.01 -8.15 -34.05
CA PRO A 283 -14.88 -8.53 -35.46
C PRO A 283 -13.49 -9.05 -35.88
N ASN A 284 -12.41 -8.57 -35.25
CA ASN A 284 -11.04 -8.91 -35.66
C ASN A 284 -10.55 -10.29 -35.19
N ASP A 285 -11.25 -10.94 -34.26
CA ASP A 285 -10.80 -12.21 -33.64
C ASP A 285 -11.36 -13.47 -34.34
N GLN A 286 -12.17 -13.31 -35.39
CA GLN A 286 -12.79 -14.42 -36.17
C GLN A 286 -11.79 -15.31 -36.95
N ARG A 287 -10.48 -15.10 -36.81
CA ARG A 287 -9.41 -15.85 -37.50
C ARG A 287 -8.56 -16.74 -36.60
N SER A 288 -8.76 -16.74 -35.28
CA SER A 288 -8.04 -17.65 -34.37
C SER A 288 -8.85 -18.91 -34.07
N ASP A 289 -8.24 -20.07 -34.32
CA ASP A 289 -8.86 -21.41 -34.34
C ASP A 289 -9.13 -21.99 -32.92
N GLY A 290 -9.74 -21.19 -32.04
CA GLY A 290 -10.04 -21.58 -30.66
C GLY A 290 -10.89 -20.56 -29.90
N ALA A 291 -11.89 -21.03 -29.17
CA ALA A 291 -12.81 -20.20 -28.40
C ALA A 291 -12.13 -19.61 -27.15
N PHE A 292 -12.06 -18.27 -27.05
CA PHE A 292 -11.44 -17.57 -25.91
C PHE A 292 -12.29 -17.68 -24.64
N GLY A 293 -11.96 -18.60 -23.74
CA GLY A 293 -12.77 -18.95 -22.57
C GLY A 293 -12.48 -18.14 -21.30
N SER A 294 -13.27 -18.39 -20.26
CA SER A 294 -13.00 -17.89 -18.90
C SER A 294 -11.65 -18.38 -18.35
N GLU A 295 -11.19 -19.55 -18.78
CA GLU A 295 -9.87 -20.09 -18.43
C GLU A 295 -8.73 -19.27 -19.05
N ASP A 296 -8.89 -18.75 -20.27
CA ASP A 296 -7.88 -17.87 -20.89
C ASP A 296 -7.79 -16.54 -20.12
N VAL A 297 -8.93 -15.99 -19.69
CA VAL A 297 -8.98 -14.82 -18.80
C VAL A 297 -8.29 -15.12 -17.47
N ALA A 298 -8.51 -16.31 -16.88
CA ALA A 298 -7.84 -16.73 -15.65
C ALA A 298 -6.32 -16.94 -15.83
N ARG A 299 -5.86 -17.46 -16.98
CA ARG A 299 -4.42 -17.57 -17.31
C ARG A 299 -3.79 -16.18 -17.51
N MET A 300 -4.49 -15.27 -18.18
CA MET A 300 -4.06 -13.87 -18.32
C MET A 300 -4.00 -13.14 -16.98
N SER A 301 -5.00 -13.30 -16.11
CA SER A 301 -4.99 -12.66 -14.79
C SER A 301 -3.91 -13.21 -13.88
N ARG A 302 -3.63 -14.52 -13.86
CA ARG A 302 -2.48 -15.10 -13.12
C ARG A 302 -1.16 -14.48 -13.55
N ALA A 303 -0.96 -14.22 -14.84
CA ALA A 303 0.23 -13.52 -15.33
C ALA A 303 0.29 -12.07 -14.79
N ALA A 304 -0.83 -11.33 -14.82
CA ALA A 304 -0.89 -9.97 -14.28
C ALA A 304 -0.63 -9.91 -12.76
N VAL A 305 -1.21 -10.82 -11.98
CA VAL A 305 -0.97 -10.95 -10.53
C VAL A 305 0.52 -11.21 -10.26
N GLY A 306 1.14 -12.19 -10.95
CA GLY A 306 2.57 -12.48 -10.78
C GLY A 306 3.46 -11.26 -11.09
N VAL A 307 3.13 -10.51 -12.14
CA VAL A 307 3.84 -9.28 -12.53
C VAL A 307 3.70 -8.17 -11.49
N ASN A 308 2.51 -7.99 -10.90
CA ASN A 308 2.29 -7.05 -9.79
C ASN A 308 3.12 -7.45 -8.56
N LEU A 309 3.08 -8.73 -8.17
CA LEU A 309 3.86 -9.25 -7.06
C LEU A 309 5.36 -9.04 -7.28
N GLN A 310 5.87 -9.20 -8.51
CA GLN A 310 7.25 -8.89 -8.87
C GLN A 310 7.58 -7.39 -8.77
N ALA A 311 6.64 -6.49 -9.10
CA ALA A 311 6.80 -5.05 -8.89
C ALA A 311 6.83 -4.70 -7.38
N LEU A 312 5.92 -5.26 -6.59
CA LEU A 312 5.88 -5.11 -5.13
C LEU A 312 7.16 -5.63 -4.47
N ALA A 313 7.66 -6.80 -4.85
CA ALA A 313 8.94 -7.36 -4.37
C ALA A 313 10.13 -6.41 -4.60
N ARG A 314 10.14 -5.71 -5.75
CA ARG A 314 11.17 -4.71 -6.07
C ARG A 314 11.00 -3.41 -5.25
N LEU A 315 9.77 -2.96 -5.01
CA LEU A 315 9.51 -1.83 -4.10
C LEU A 315 9.98 -2.17 -2.68
N LEU A 316 9.59 -3.31 -2.12
CA LEU A 316 10.01 -3.77 -0.79
C LEU A 316 11.54 -3.96 -0.66
N HIS A 317 12.24 -4.30 -1.75
CA HIS A 317 13.70 -4.34 -1.77
C HIS A 317 14.32 -2.93 -1.66
N ARG A 318 13.73 -1.93 -2.33
CA ARG A 318 14.26 -0.56 -2.39
C ARG A 318 13.88 0.30 -1.18
N SER A 319 12.66 0.19 -0.66
CA SER A 319 12.21 0.93 0.53
C SER A 319 12.91 0.41 1.79
N TRP A 320 13.39 1.29 2.67
CA TRP A 320 14.03 0.89 3.93
C TRP A 320 13.01 0.40 4.98
N ALA A 321 11.79 0.95 4.92
CA ALA A 321 10.64 0.55 5.73
C ALA A 321 9.34 0.63 4.91
N PHE A 322 8.32 -0.06 5.42
CA PHE A 322 6.94 -0.07 4.92
C PHE A 322 5.99 -0.45 6.06
N ALA A 323 4.69 -0.18 5.92
CA ALA A 323 3.68 -0.61 6.88
C ALA A 323 2.63 -1.53 6.22
N LEU A 324 1.92 -2.31 7.05
CA LEU A 324 0.73 -3.04 6.62
C LEU A 324 -0.53 -2.26 6.98
N ALA A 325 -1.48 -2.15 6.07
CA ALA A 325 -2.80 -1.59 6.36
C ALA A 325 -3.87 -2.69 6.28
N LEU A 326 -4.62 -2.86 7.36
CA LEU A 326 -5.61 -3.91 7.56
C LEU A 326 -7.01 -3.30 7.46
N HIS A 327 -7.74 -3.57 6.37
CA HIS A 327 -9.08 -3.05 6.17
C HIS A 327 -10.09 -4.18 6.34
N THR A 328 -11.05 -4.03 7.26
CA THR A 328 -12.10 -5.04 7.43
C THR A 328 -13.29 -4.71 6.52
N VAL A 329 -13.61 -5.59 5.58
CA VAL A 329 -14.67 -5.36 4.59
C VAL A 329 -15.77 -6.41 4.75
N ASP A 330 -17.03 -5.97 4.75
CA ASP A 330 -18.20 -6.84 4.74
C ASP A 330 -18.75 -6.96 3.30
N ARG A 331 -18.78 -8.19 2.76
CA ARG A 331 -19.21 -8.51 1.39
C ARG A 331 -20.68 -8.96 1.30
N ARG A 332 -21.53 -8.64 2.27
CA ARG A 332 -22.98 -8.91 2.20
C ARG A 332 -23.61 -8.31 0.95
N ARG A 333 -24.44 -9.10 0.25
CA ARG A 333 -25.31 -8.61 -0.82
C ARG A 333 -26.60 -8.02 -0.25
N PRO A 334 -27.31 -7.13 -0.98
CA PRO A 334 -28.66 -6.73 -0.62
C PRO A 334 -29.57 -7.95 -0.44
N GLY A 335 -30.05 -8.17 0.79
CA GLY A 335 -30.87 -9.33 1.17
C GLY A 335 -30.12 -10.46 1.91
N ASP A 336 -28.79 -10.48 1.93
CA ASP A 336 -28.03 -11.44 2.75
C ASP A 336 -28.19 -11.12 4.24
N ARG A 337 -28.60 -12.12 5.04
CA ARG A 337 -28.74 -11.98 6.50
C ARG A 337 -27.43 -12.16 7.26
N GLU A 338 -26.53 -13.00 6.76
CA GLU A 338 -25.27 -13.36 7.41
C GLU A 338 -24.11 -12.48 6.88
N PRO A 339 -23.24 -11.95 7.76
CA PRO A 339 -22.08 -11.14 7.36
C PRO A 339 -21.09 -11.95 6.52
N ARG A 340 -20.33 -11.31 5.65
CA ARG A 340 -19.27 -11.97 4.86
C ARG A 340 -17.98 -11.19 4.98
N LEU A 341 -17.28 -11.39 6.09
CA LEU A 341 -16.14 -10.58 6.48
C LEU A 341 -14.84 -11.00 5.79
N PHE A 342 -14.11 -10.01 5.29
CA PHE A 342 -12.78 -10.15 4.71
C PHE A 342 -11.81 -9.17 5.37
N LEU A 343 -10.57 -9.60 5.57
CA LEU A 343 -9.43 -8.76 5.88
C LEU A 343 -8.69 -8.48 4.57
N ASP A 344 -8.81 -7.26 4.06
CA ASP A 344 -8.01 -6.75 2.95
C ASP A 344 -6.69 -6.22 3.50
N VAL A 345 -5.61 -7.00 3.27
CA VAL A 345 -4.26 -6.63 3.66
C VAL A 345 -3.62 -5.82 2.54
N ARG A 346 -3.10 -4.65 2.88
CA ARG A 346 -2.44 -3.72 1.95
C ARG A 346 -1.03 -3.37 2.41
N LEU A 347 -0.19 -2.95 1.46
CA LEU A 347 1.16 -2.44 1.67
C LEU A 347 1.17 -0.92 1.52
N ASN A 348 1.58 -0.19 2.56
CA ASN A 348 1.91 1.22 2.48
C ASN A 348 3.43 1.36 2.28
N VAL A 349 3.87 1.98 1.19
CA VAL A 349 5.29 2.19 0.86
C VAL A 349 5.56 3.66 0.50
N CYS A 350 6.73 4.16 0.87
CA CYS A 350 7.25 5.42 0.33
C CYS A 350 8.15 5.12 -0.87
N TRP A 351 7.89 5.79 -2.00
CA TRP A 351 8.66 5.69 -3.22
C TRP A 351 8.80 7.06 -3.89
N ALA A 352 10.03 7.49 -4.16
CA ALA A 352 10.35 8.78 -4.80
C ALA A 352 9.64 10.00 -4.17
N GLY A 353 9.53 10.02 -2.82
CA GLY A 353 8.85 11.09 -2.07
C GLY A 353 7.31 10.99 -2.02
N LYS A 354 6.71 9.98 -2.66
CA LYS A 354 5.27 9.71 -2.64
C LYS A 354 4.93 8.58 -1.69
N LEU A 355 3.79 8.70 -1.00
CA LEU A 355 3.20 7.62 -0.20
C LEU A 355 2.18 6.88 -1.06
N GLU A 356 2.42 5.59 -1.26
CA GLU A 356 1.63 4.73 -2.14
C GLU A 356 1.06 3.56 -1.32
N GLN A 357 -0.21 3.22 -1.55
CA GLN A 357 -0.84 2.03 -0.99
C GLN A 357 -1.20 1.05 -2.10
N PHE A 358 -0.88 -0.23 -1.89
CA PHE A 358 -1.18 -1.31 -2.82
C PHE A 358 -1.90 -2.46 -2.12
N HIS A 359 -2.86 -3.07 -2.81
CA HIS A 359 -3.46 -4.32 -2.39
C HIS A 359 -2.41 -5.44 -2.37
N LEU A 360 -2.36 -6.21 -1.28
CA LEU A 360 -1.45 -7.35 -1.15
C LEU A 360 -2.19 -8.68 -1.24
N LEU A 361 -3.25 -8.85 -0.42
CA LEU A 361 -3.98 -10.11 -0.30
C LEU A 361 -5.34 -9.91 0.38
N ALA A 362 -6.42 -10.40 -0.23
CA ALA A 362 -7.74 -10.46 0.41
C ALA A 362 -7.97 -11.82 1.09
N LEU A 363 -8.29 -11.79 2.39
CA LEU A 363 -8.45 -12.98 3.23
C LEU A 363 -9.85 -13.07 3.85
N PRO A 364 -10.65 -14.13 3.65
CA PRO A 364 -11.92 -14.30 4.35
C PRO A 364 -11.69 -14.57 5.85
N MET A 365 -12.51 -13.97 6.70
CA MET A 365 -12.60 -14.33 8.11
C MET A 365 -13.54 -15.54 8.25
N ALA A 366 -13.16 -16.54 9.02
CA ALA A 366 -13.98 -17.75 9.20
C ALA A 366 -15.15 -17.49 10.16
N ASP A 367 -16.36 -17.87 9.75
CA ASP A 367 -17.57 -17.77 10.57
C ASP A 367 -17.55 -18.77 11.74
N GLY A 368 -18.02 -18.33 12.92
CA GLY A 368 -18.19 -19.17 14.11
C GLY A 368 -16.91 -19.65 14.81
N GLY A 369 -15.73 -19.24 14.35
CA GLY A 369 -14.44 -19.57 14.97
C GLY A 369 -14.03 -18.60 16.09
N GLU A 370 -12.99 -18.99 16.85
CA GLU A 370 -12.38 -18.11 17.86
C GLU A 370 -11.59 -16.97 17.16
N PRO A 371 -11.89 -15.68 17.43
CA PRO A 371 -11.33 -14.57 16.66
C PRO A 371 -9.81 -14.46 16.72
N THR A 372 -9.17 -14.85 17.84
CA THR A 372 -7.72 -14.81 17.98
C THR A 372 -7.06 -15.80 17.02
N ALA A 373 -7.43 -17.09 17.09
CA ALA A 373 -6.96 -18.13 16.20
C ALA A 373 -7.20 -17.82 14.72
N CYS A 374 -8.33 -17.17 14.39
CA CYS A 374 -8.59 -16.66 13.04
C CYS A 374 -7.54 -15.61 12.64
N GLY A 375 -7.34 -14.56 13.44
CA GLY A 375 -6.35 -13.51 13.17
C GLY A 375 -4.90 -14.03 13.09
N GLU A 376 -4.54 -15.02 13.92
CA GLU A 376 -3.24 -15.68 13.84
C GLU A 376 -3.03 -16.43 12.52
N LEU A 377 -4.05 -17.17 12.06
CA LEU A 377 -4.03 -17.90 10.79
C LEU A 377 -3.94 -16.95 9.59
N LEU A 378 -4.66 -15.82 9.64
CA LEU A 378 -4.58 -14.79 8.61
C LEU A 378 -3.17 -14.18 8.57
N PHE A 379 -2.58 -13.89 9.72
CA PHE A 379 -1.19 -13.42 9.80
C PHE A 379 -0.21 -14.45 9.23
N ASP A 380 -0.28 -15.72 9.62
CA ASP A 380 0.66 -16.75 9.14
C ASP A 380 0.58 -16.92 7.62
N THR A 381 -0.62 -16.78 7.05
CA THR A 381 -0.87 -16.80 5.60
C THR A 381 -0.24 -15.57 4.92
N THR A 382 -0.46 -14.36 5.45
CA THR A 382 0.20 -13.15 4.95
C THR A 382 1.72 -13.21 5.11
N ALA A 383 2.23 -13.75 6.21
CA ALA A 383 3.65 -13.88 6.48
C ALA A 383 4.34 -14.81 5.47
N LYS A 384 3.71 -15.96 5.16
CA LYS A 384 4.13 -16.87 4.08
C LYS A 384 4.13 -16.15 2.72
N PHE A 385 3.10 -15.36 2.44
CA PHE A 385 2.99 -14.59 1.19
C PHE A 385 4.10 -13.52 1.08
N LEU A 386 4.31 -12.70 2.11
CA LEU A 386 5.35 -11.67 2.15
C LEU A 386 6.78 -12.24 2.11
N GLN A 387 7.01 -13.44 2.63
CA GLN A 387 8.29 -14.13 2.49
C GLN A 387 8.67 -14.40 1.02
N THR A 388 7.69 -14.56 0.12
CA THR A 388 7.94 -14.70 -1.33
C THR A 388 8.42 -13.42 -1.98
N LEU A 389 7.97 -12.26 -1.47
CA LEU A 389 8.31 -10.94 -2.01
C LEU A 389 9.61 -10.40 -1.41
N HIS A 390 9.85 -10.63 -0.11
CA HIS A 390 11.05 -10.18 0.58
C HIS A 390 11.36 -11.04 1.82
N LYS A 391 12.37 -11.91 1.72
CA LYS A 391 12.69 -12.94 2.75
C LYS A 391 12.96 -12.40 4.16
N ARG A 392 13.37 -11.13 4.29
CA ARG A 392 13.65 -10.43 5.57
C ARG A 392 12.59 -9.37 5.91
N TRP A 393 11.36 -9.48 5.40
CA TRP A 393 10.34 -8.40 5.49
C TRP A 393 10.01 -7.96 6.92
N LEU A 394 10.02 -8.87 7.91
CA LEU A 394 9.86 -8.56 9.34
C LEU A 394 10.92 -7.57 9.88
N ARG A 395 12.09 -7.51 9.23
CA ARG A 395 13.15 -6.55 9.55
C ARG A 395 12.92 -5.16 8.92
N LYS A 396 11.95 -5.01 8.01
CA LYS A 396 11.58 -3.73 7.36
C LYS A 396 10.19 -3.21 7.74
N VAL A 397 9.24 -4.07 8.11
CA VAL A 397 7.89 -3.63 8.52
C VAL A 397 7.93 -2.75 9.77
N ILE A 398 7.50 -1.49 9.67
CA ILE A 398 7.64 -0.47 10.73
C ILE A 398 6.33 -0.17 11.46
N GLY A 399 5.18 -0.55 10.90
CA GLY A 399 3.90 -0.34 11.55
C GLY A 399 2.77 -1.13 10.93
N CYS A 400 1.62 -1.04 11.60
CA CYS A 400 0.37 -1.63 11.15
C CYS A 400 -0.79 -0.67 11.45
N SER A 401 -1.50 -0.24 10.42
CA SER A 401 -2.71 0.58 10.55
C SER A 401 -3.96 -0.29 10.37
N THR A 402 -4.90 -0.23 11.30
CA THR A 402 -6.19 -0.94 11.20
C THR A 402 -7.31 0.04 10.88
N GLU A 403 -8.06 -0.26 9.82
CA GLU A 403 -9.29 0.43 9.47
C GLU A 403 -10.45 -0.56 9.59
N VAL A 404 -11.20 -0.43 10.68
CA VAL A 404 -12.41 -1.21 10.88
C VAL A 404 -13.52 -0.57 10.05
N GLY A 405 -13.89 -1.25 8.95
CA GLY A 405 -15.01 -0.84 8.12
C GLY A 405 -16.29 -0.79 8.95
N GLY A 406 -17.01 0.32 8.83
CA GLY A 406 -18.17 0.66 9.66
C GLY A 406 -19.42 -0.19 9.40
N ALA A 407 -19.34 -1.50 9.61
CA ALA A 407 -20.47 -2.40 9.51
C ALA A 407 -21.55 -1.99 10.53
N ALA A 408 -22.76 -1.64 10.03
CA ALA A 408 -23.85 -1.03 10.80
C ALA A 408 -24.41 -1.89 11.97
N VAL A 409 -23.85 -3.07 12.22
CA VAL A 409 -24.23 -4.00 13.29
C VAL A 409 -23.08 -4.11 14.29
N ALA A 410 -23.29 -3.63 15.52
CA ALA A 410 -22.24 -3.54 16.56
C ALA A 410 -21.45 -4.86 16.77
N ASN A 411 -22.14 -6.00 16.75
CA ASN A 411 -21.53 -7.32 16.96
C ASN A 411 -20.60 -7.74 15.79
N VAL A 412 -20.89 -7.28 14.56
CA VAL A 412 -20.09 -7.62 13.37
C VAL A 412 -18.76 -6.85 13.39
N SER A 413 -18.80 -5.58 13.81
CA SER A 413 -17.61 -4.77 14.05
C SER A 413 -16.70 -5.44 15.08
N SER A 414 -17.23 -5.84 16.25
CA SER A 414 -16.41 -6.41 17.33
C SER A 414 -15.62 -7.67 16.93
N THR A 415 -16.20 -8.55 16.10
CA THR A 415 -15.51 -9.75 15.61
C THR A 415 -14.40 -9.38 14.63
N ALA A 416 -14.67 -8.50 13.68
CA ALA A 416 -13.68 -8.05 12.69
C ALA A 416 -12.47 -7.36 13.37
N SER A 417 -12.74 -6.51 14.36
CA SER A 417 -11.72 -5.82 15.15
C SER A 417 -10.90 -6.78 16.02
N ALA A 418 -11.52 -7.82 16.59
CA ALA A 418 -10.79 -8.85 17.33
C ALA A 418 -9.84 -9.65 16.43
N VAL A 419 -10.28 -10.04 15.23
CA VAL A 419 -9.43 -10.71 14.21
C VAL A 419 -8.26 -9.81 13.80
N ALA A 420 -8.53 -8.54 13.47
CA ALA A 420 -7.50 -7.58 13.10
C ALA A 420 -6.51 -7.28 14.24
N LEU A 421 -6.99 -7.19 15.49
CA LEU A 421 -6.15 -7.03 16.69
C LEU A 421 -5.22 -8.23 16.90
N ALA A 422 -5.73 -9.45 16.75
CA ALA A 422 -4.93 -10.67 16.90
C ALA A 422 -3.84 -10.76 15.82
N PHE A 423 -4.18 -10.47 14.56
CA PHE A 423 -3.21 -10.33 13.47
C PHE A 423 -2.12 -9.31 13.83
N ALA A 424 -2.53 -8.10 14.23
CA ALA A 424 -1.59 -7.00 14.47
C ALA A 424 -0.70 -7.25 15.69
N ARG A 425 -1.20 -7.94 16.73
CA ARG A 425 -0.40 -8.41 17.89
C ARG A 425 0.63 -9.46 17.49
N ARG A 426 0.26 -10.43 16.64
CA ARG A 426 1.21 -11.46 16.14
C ARG A 426 2.30 -10.85 15.27
N LEU A 427 1.97 -9.82 14.47
CA LEU A 427 2.94 -9.00 13.75
C LEU A 427 3.88 -8.24 14.69
N GLU A 428 3.35 -7.58 15.73
CA GLU A 428 4.13 -6.85 16.74
C GLU A 428 5.12 -7.78 17.47
N GLN A 429 4.72 -9.03 17.76
CA GLN A 429 5.56 -10.04 18.40
C GLN A 429 6.72 -10.56 17.51
N GLN A 430 6.58 -10.54 16.18
CA GLN A 430 7.57 -11.09 15.25
C GLN A 430 8.45 -10.04 14.56
N ALA A 431 8.03 -8.77 14.55
CA ALA A 431 8.80 -7.69 13.94
C ALA A 431 9.96 -7.20 14.84
N LEU A 432 10.86 -6.40 14.26
CA LEU A 432 11.84 -5.66 15.07
C LEU A 432 11.14 -4.62 15.96
N SER A 433 11.77 -4.33 17.11
CA SER A 433 11.37 -3.30 18.06
C SER A 433 11.10 -1.93 17.41
N GLY A 434 10.20 -1.15 18.01
CA GLY A 434 9.73 0.10 17.42
C GLY A 434 8.82 -0.12 16.20
N LEU A 435 8.16 -1.28 16.11
CA LEU A 435 6.93 -1.40 15.33
C LEU A 435 5.81 -0.66 16.07
N VAL A 436 4.97 0.07 15.34
CA VAL A 436 3.85 0.81 15.92
C VAL A 436 2.52 0.34 15.32
N ARG A 437 1.58 -0.05 16.19
CA ARG A 437 0.18 -0.28 15.81
C ARG A 437 -0.62 1.00 15.88
N VAL A 438 -1.58 1.14 14.97
CA VAL A 438 -2.33 2.37 14.75
C VAL A 438 -3.75 2.02 14.28
N SER A 439 -4.74 2.87 14.55
CA SER A 439 -6.12 2.68 14.08
C SER A 439 -6.75 3.98 13.62
N SER A 440 -7.62 3.89 12.61
CA SER A 440 -8.36 5.03 12.06
C SER A 440 -9.70 5.23 12.79
N ALA A 441 -9.87 6.37 13.45
CA ALA A 441 -11.11 6.75 14.13
C ALA A 441 -12.22 7.21 13.16
N ARG A 442 -11.87 7.47 11.89
CA ARG A 442 -12.76 8.14 10.96
C ARG A 442 -13.92 7.24 10.48
N PRO A 443 -13.70 6.00 9.99
CA PRO A 443 -14.80 5.08 9.65
C PRO A 443 -15.74 4.72 10.82
N PRO A 444 -15.27 4.36 12.04
CA PRO A 444 -16.18 4.03 13.14
C PRO A 444 -16.95 5.27 13.65
N LEU A 445 -16.36 6.47 13.61
CA LEU A 445 -17.09 7.72 13.89
C LEU A 445 -18.20 7.95 12.85
N ASP A 446 -17.92 7.81 11.56
CA ASP A 446 -18.92 7.99 10.51
C ASP A 446 -20.08 7.00 10.64
N ALA A 447 -19.80 5.73 10.92
CA ALA A 447 -20.83 4.72 11.09
C ALA A 447 -21.68 4.93 12.35
N LEU A 448 -21.06 5.39 13.45
CA LEU A 448 -21.79 5.74 14.67
C LEU A 448 -22.71 6.96 14.46
N LEU A 449 -22.21 7.99 13.76
CA LEU A 449 -23.01 9.16 13.40
C LEU A 449 -24.13 8.78 12.44
N GLN A 450 -23.84 7.97 11.42
CA GLN A 450 -24.88 7.47 10.51
C GLN A 450 -25.98 6.74 11.29
N ARG A 451 -25.65 5.85 12.24
CA ARG A 451 -26.64 5.20 13.12
C ARG A 451 -27.46 6.20 13.95
N PHE A 452 -26.85 7.27 14.46
CA PHE A 452 -27.58 8.35 15.15
C PHE A 452 -28.57 9.04 14.21
N PHE A 453 -28.15 9.42 13.00
CA PHE A 453 -29.03 10.08 12.02
C PHE A 453 -30.10 9.13 11.44
N ASP A 454 -29.77 7.88 11.13
CA ASP A 454 -30.73 6.84 10.74
C ASP A 454 -31.82 6.64 11.81
N SER A 455 -31.43 6.69 13.09
CA SER A 455 -32.40 6.61 14.20
C SER A 455 -33.38 7.79 14.19
N LEU A 456 -32.95 8.99 13.79
CA LEU A 456 -33.80 10.17 13.66
C LEU A 456 -34.72 10.05 12.44
N LEU A 457 -34.16 9.60 11.31
CA LEU A 457 -34.87 9.44 10.04
C LEU A 457 -35.98 8.38 10.11
N THR A 458 -35.75 7.29 10.84
CA THR A 458 -36.68 6.16 11.01
C THR A 458 -37.68 6.34 12.16
N ALA A 459 -37.55 7.41 12.95
CA ALA A 459 -38.43 7.70 14.08
C ALA A 459 -39.91 7.77 13.66
N ASP A 460 -40.79 7.25 14.53
CA ASP A 460 -42.25 7.29 14.38
C ASP A 460 -42.74 6.85 12.99
N GLY A 461 -42.23 5.71 12.50
CA GLY A 461 -42.57 5.17 11.18
C GLY A 461 -41.99 5.98 10.01
N SER A 462 -40.83 6.60 10.22
CA SER A 462 -40.17 7.55 9.31
C SER A 462 -40.91 8.88 9.07
N THR A 463 -41.83 9.26 9.97
CA THR A 463 -42.61 10.50 9.85
C THR A 463 -41.72 11.74 9.73
N TRP A 464 -40.61 11.80 10.47
CA TRP A 464 -39.67 12.94 10.41
C TRP A 464 -39.02 13.09 9.03
N HIS A 465 -38.62 11.98 8.40
CA HIS A 465 -38.04 11.95 7.05
C HIS A 465 -39.06 12.32 5.97
N VAL A 466 -40.32 11.86 6.09
CA VAL A 466 -41.41 12.24 5.17
C VAL A 466 -41.71 13.73 5.26
N GLN A 467 -41.72 14.32 6.47
CA GLN A 467 -41.91 15.77 6.65
C GLN A 467 -40.72 16.57 6.07
N LEU A 468 -39.48 16.12 6.27
CA LEU A 468 -38.28 16.76 5.71
C LEU A 468 -38.31 16.80 4.18
N THR A 469 -38.52 15.64 3.55
CA THR A 469 -38.54 15.50 2.08
C THR A 469 -39.74 16.24 1.46
N GLY A 470 -40.91 16.15 2.09
CA GLY A 470 -42.12 16.86 1.67
C GLY A 470 -41.98 18.38 1.73
N LEU A 471 -41.40 18.92 2.82
CA LEU A 471 -41.15 20.35 2.97
C LEU A 471 -40.08 20.83 1.98
N ALA A 472 -38.95 20.13 1.86
CA ALA A 472 -37.89 20.51 0.90
C ALA A 472 -38.42 20.56 -0.54
N ALA A 473 -39.16 19.53 -0.97
CA ALA A 473 -39.76 19.50 -2.31
C ALA A 473 -40.83 20.59 -2.50
N TYR A 474 -41.55 21.00 -1.46
CA TYR A 474 -42.47 22.13 -1.52
C TYR A 474 -41.73 23.47 -1.67
N LEU A 475 -40.69 23.71 -0.86
CA LEU A 475 -39.91 24.96 -0.90
C LEU A 475 -39.21 25.13 -2.24
N GLN A 476 -38.64 24.07 -2.80
CA GLN A 476 -38.07 24.06 -4.16
C GLN A 476 -39.10 24.47 -5.23
N ARG A 477 -40.33 23.97 -5.13
CA ARG A 477 -41.42 24.36 -6.05
C ARG A 477 -41.84 25.82 -5.86
N GLN A 478 -41.91 26.34 -4.63
CA GLN A 478 -42.23 27.76 -4.42
C GLN A 478 -41.12 28.67 -4.94
N GLN A 479 -39.84 28.30 -4.75
CA GLN A 479 -38.70 29.02 -5.31
C GLN A 479 -38.71 29.00 -6.85
N SER A 480 -38.98 27.86 -7.49
CA SER A 480 -38.98 27.76 -8.96
C SER A 480 -40.15 28.50 -9.63
N VAL A 481 -41.28 28.65 -8.94
CA VAL A 481 -42.45 29.41 -9.42
C VAL A 481 -42.39 30.90 -9.01
N GLY A 482 -41.36 31.31 -8.27
CA GLY A 482 -41.17 32.69 -7.81
C GLY A 482 -42.06 33.10 -6.63
N ASN A 483 -42.85 32.19 -6.06
CA ASN A 483 -43.78 32.45 -4.94
C ASN A 483 -43.09 32.35 -3.55
N ALA A 484 -41.79 32.63 -3.48
CA ALA A 484 -40.95 32.50 -2.28
C ALA A 484 -40.16 33.79 -1.99
N GLU A 485 -40.82 34.94 -2.16
CA GLU A 485 -40.24 36.27 -1.91
C GLU A 485 -39.56 36.36 -0.54
N GLU A 486 -40.12 35.73 0.49
CA GLU A 486 -39.55 35.73 1.85
C GLU A 486 -38.13 35.14 1.91
N LEU A 487 -37.84 34.11 1.11
CA LEU A 487 -36.52 33.50 1.01
C LEU A 487 -35.56 34.35 0.17
N VAL A 488 -36.06 34.96 -0.91
CA VAL A 488 -35.28 35.85 -1.78
C VAL A 488 -34.89 37.13 -1.04
N THR A 489 -35.81 37.77 -0.33
CA THR A 489 -35.56 39.00 0.46
C THR A 489 -34.61 38.76 1.64
N SER A 490 -34.56 37.54 2.19
CA SER A 490 -33.56 37.15 3.19
C SER A 490 -32.22 36.71 2.60
N ALA A 491 -32.02 36.79 1.28
CA ALA A 491 -30.85 36.28 0.56
C ALA A 491 -30.53 34.79 0.87
N ALA A 492 -31.56 33.99 1.15
CA ALA A 492 -31.39 32.57 1.46
C ALA A 492 -31.01 31.80 0.18
N PRO A 493 -29.99 30.91 0.22
CA PRO A 493 -29.62 30.12 -0.95
C PRO A 493 -30.75 29.13 -1.34
N PRO A 494 -30.77 28.62 -2.57
CA PRO A 494 -31.75 27.63 -3.02
C PRO A 494 -31.86 26.43 -2.08
N CYS A 495 -33.08 25.92 -1.86
CA CYS A 495 -33.33 24.79 -0.98
C CYS A 495 -32.59 23.53 -1.47
N PRO A 496 -31.69 22.93 -0.67
CA PRO A 496 -30.87 21.80 -1.11
C PRO A 496 -31.74 20.55 -1.40
N PRO A 497 -31.38 19.74 -2.41
CA PRO A 497 -32.06 18.48 -2.68
C PRO A 497 -31.73 17.42 -1.63
N VAL A 498 -32.77 16.78 -1.10
CA VAL A 498 -32.68 15.73 -0.09
C VAL A 498 -32.50 14.39 -0.81
N SER A 499 -31.28 14.11 -1.29
CA SER A 499 -30.96 12.98 -2.18
C SER A 499 -30.33 11.79 -1.46
N ASN A 500 -29.09 11.91 -0.98
CA ASN A 500 -28.39 10.89 -0.19
C ASN A 500 -28.49 11.22 1.31
N MET A 501 -29.04 10.31 2.11
CA MET A 501 -29.27 10.48 3.56
C MET A 501 -28.01 10.21 4.39
N SER A 502 -26.83 10.56 3.88
CA SER A 502 -25.63 10.57 4.72
C SER A 502 -25.81 11.57 5.86
N TRP A 503 -25.19 11.29 7.00
CA TRP A 503 -25.28 12.18 8.15
C TRP A 503 -24.74 13.58 7.83
N GLN A 504 -23.67 13.70 7.02
CA GLN A 504 -23.13 15.00 6.61
C GLN A 504 -24.16 15.80 5.80
N ASN A 505 -24.78 15.18 4.80
CA ASN A 505 -25.83 15.83 4.00
C ASN A 505 -27.01 16.25 4.86
N THR A 506 -27.39 15.42 5.85
CA THR A 506 -28.51 15.73 6.75
C THR A 506 -28.16 16.90 7.67
N VAL A 507 -26.90 17.06 8.08
CA VAL A 507 -26.42 18.23 8.83
C VAL A 507 -26.43 19.49 7.98
N ASP A 508 -25.99 19.43 6.72
CA ASP A 508 -25.97 20.60 5.84
C ASP A 508 -27.40 21.05 5.44
N VAL A 509 -28.30 20.09 5.20
CA VAL A 509 -29.74 20.34 5.04
C VAL A 509 -30.34 20.94 6.32
N ALA A 510 -30.04 20.38 7.50
CA ALA A 510 -30.54 20.91 8.77
C ALA A 510 -30.03 22.33 9.05
N ARG A 511 -28.77 22.65 8.69
CA ARG A 511 -28.21 24.01 8.79
C ARG A 511 -29.01 24.99 7.92
N TRP A 512 -29.25 24.63 6.67
CA TRP A 512 -30.07 25.46 5.76
C TRP A 512 -31.47 25.73 6.32
N PHE A 513 -32.12 24.72 6.90
CA PHE A 513 -33.44 24.87 7.53
C PHE A 513 -33.44 25.73 8.80
N ASP A 514 -32.37 25.70 9.60
CA ASP A 514 -32.20 26.54 10.80
C ASP A 514 -31.96 28.01 10.41
N ASP A 515 -31.06 28.25 9.46
CA ASP A 515 -30.74 29.58 8.91
C ASP A 515 -31.98 30.22 8.24
N ALA A 516 -32.71 29.44 7.43
CA ALA A 516 -33.91 29.89 6.72
C ALA A 516 -35.22 29.74 7.53
N ARG A 517 -35.17 29.39 8.82
CA ARG A 517 -36.36 29.06 9.64
C ARG A 517 -37.45 30.15 9.61
N ALA A 518 -37.07 31.40 9.85
CA ALA A 518 -38.01 32.53 9.92
C ALA A 518 -38.70 32.85 8.57
N PRO A 519 -37.99 32.98 7.43
CA PRO A 519 -38.65 33.15 6.13
C PRO A 519 -39.47 31.92 5.71
N ILE A 520 -39.03 30.68 6.03
CA ILE A 520 -39.83 29.47 5.81
C ILE A 520 -41.16 29.55 6.56
N GLN A 521 -41.14 29.90 7.86
CA GLN A 521 -42.37 30.01 8.65
C GLN A 521 -43.33 31.06 8.07
N ARG A 522 -42.84 32.24 7.68
CA ARG A 522 -43.68 33.28 7.03
C ARG A 522 -44.32 32.78 5.73
N LEU A 523 -43.55 32.11 4.87
CA LEU A 523 -44.04 31.52 3.62
C LEU A 523 -45.13 30.47 3.88
N LEU A 524 -44.88 29.52 4.79
CA LEU A 524 -45.84 28.46 5.14
C LEU A 524 -47.14 29.02 5.71
N THR A 525 -47.06 30.06 6.57
CA THR A 525 -48.24 30.76 7.09
C THR A 525 -49.00 31.52 6.00
N ARG A 526 -48.31 32.29 5.13
CA ARG A 526 -48.95 33.05 4.03
C ARG A 526 -49.70 32.13 3.06
N THR A 527 -49.11 30.98 2.75
CA THR A 527 -49.65 30.02 1.77
C THR A 527 -50.59 28.97 2.36
N ASN A 528 -50.77 28.95 3.70
CA ASN A 528 -51.51 27.92 4.43
C ASN A 528 -51.07 26.48 4.05
N ALA A 529 -49.76 26.26 4.01
CA ALA A 529 -49.16 25.06 3.45
C ALA A 529 -49.41 23.79 4.29
N GLN A 530 -49.99 22.77 3.67
CA GLN A 530 -50.26 21.45 4.29
C GLN A 530 -49.00 20.63 4.60
N VAL A 531 -47.83 21.06 4.13
CA VAL A 531 -46.53 20.42 4.41
C VAL A 531 -45.83 20.97 5.66
N THR A 532 -46.50 21.84 6.43
CA THR A 532 -45.92 22.47 7.62
C THR A 532 -45.56 21.41 8.68
N PRO A 533 -44.29 21.25 9.08
CA PRO A 533 -43.91 20.25 10.08
C PRO A 533 -44.44 20.59 11.48
N SER A 534 -44.53 19.57 12.34
CA SER A 534 -44.93 19.78 13.73
C SER A 534 -43.88 20.61 14.50
N PRO A 535 -44.24 21.26 15.62
CA PRO A 535 -43.25 22.00 16.41
C PRO A 535 -42.14 21.08 16.94
N ALA A 536 -42.47 19.84 17.31
CA ALA A 536 -41.50 18.82 17.71
C ALA A 536 -40.50 18.44 16.59
N TRP A 537 -40.90 18.51 15.32
CA TRP A 537 -39.99 18.26 14.19
C TRP A 537 -38.83 19.25 14.15
N TRP A 538 -39.09 20.54 14.45
CA TRP A 538 -38.08 21.59 14.51
C TRP A 538 -37.11 21.40 15.68
N LEU A 539 -37.59 20.91 16.84
CA LEU A 539 -36.73 20.56 17.98
C LEU A 539 -35.75 19.45 17.59
N THR A 540 -36.25 18.39 16.95
CA THR A 540 -35.44 17.27 16.45
C THR A 540 -34.42 17.71 15.39
N LEU A 541 -34.80 18.63 14.49
CA LEU A 541 -33.89 19.21 13.50
C LEU A 541 -32.74 20.00 14.17
N LYS A 542 -33.04 20.81 15.20
CA LYS A 542 -32.01 21.56 15.91
C LYS A 542 -31.06 20.67 16.69
N LEU A 543 -31.57 19.61 17.33
CA LEU A 543 -30.75 18.59 17.98
C LEU A 543 -29.79 17.93 16.98
N ALA A 544 -30.29 17.52 15.81
CA ALA A 544 -29.49 16.92 14.76
C ALA A 544 -28.38 17.85 14.26
N LEU A 545 -28.70 19.14 14.06
CA LEU A 545 -27.73 20.16 13.65
C LEU A 545 -26.62 20.38 14.68
N VAL A 546 -26.94 20.52 15.96
CA VAL A 546 -25.94 20.80 17.02
C VAL A 546 -24.98 19.62 17.19
N VAL A 547 -25.51 18.39 17.32
CA VAL A 547 -24.71 17.17 17.41
C VAL A 547 -23.83 17.00 16.17
N GLY A 548 -24.42 17.16 14.98
CA GLY A 548 -23.73 17.01 13.71
C GLY A 548 -22.66 18.06 13.43
N ALA A 549 -22.84 19.31 13.87
CA ALA A 549 -21.85 20.37 13.73
C ALA A 549 -20.60 20.13 14.60
N LEU A 550 -20.79 19.70 15.86
CA LEU A 550 -19.70 19.28 16.74
C LEU A 550 -18.95 18.07 16.16
N ALA A 551 -19.70 17.07 15.68
CA ALA A 551 -19.14 15.89 15.05
C ALA A 551 -18.36 16.19 13.76
N ALA A 552 -18.87 17.08 12.90
CA ALA A 552 -18.18 17.53 11.68
C ALA A 552 -16.85 18.22 11.98
N LYS A 553 -16.80 19.08 13.00
CA LYS A 553 -15.56 19.74 13.46
C LYS A 553 -14.54 18.71 13.96
N THR A 554 -14.97 17.72 14.76
CA THR A 554 -14.10 16.63 15.22
C THR A 554 -13.61 15.79 14.06
N ARG A 555 -14.49 15.40 13.13
CA ARG A 555 -14.15 14.65 11.91
C ARG A 555 -13.06 15.34 11.08
N ALA A 556 -13.21 16.64 10.81
CA ALA A 556 -12.23 17.40 10.05
C ALA A 556 -10.84 17.34 10.71
N ALA A 557 -10.78 17.46 12.04
CA ALA A 557 -9.53 17.37 12.80
C ALA A 557 -8.86 15.99 12.81
N LEU A 558 -9.56 14.93 12.39
CA LEU A 558 -8.99 13.57 12.18
C LEU A 558 -8.34 13.43 10.79
N HIS A 559 -8.62 14.32 9.85
CA HIS A 559 -8.23 14.18 8.43
C HIS A 559 -6.76 14.50 8.16
N GLY A 560 -6.15 15.38 8.96
CA GLY A 560 -4.73 15.76 8.87
C GLY A 560 -3.80 14.64 9.33
N GLY A 561 -3.77 13.49 8.65
CA GLY A 561 -3.10 12.26 9.12
C GLY A 561 -1.60 12.36 9.40
N HIS A 562 -0.94 13.44 8.97
CA HIS A 562 0.49 13.72 9.23
C HIS A 562 0.71 14.85 10.26
N THR A 563 -0.34 15.63 10.57
CA THR A 563 -0.34 16.79 11.50
C THR A 563 -1.00 16.41 12.83
N THR A 564 -2.16 15.77 12.79
CA THR A 564 -2.73 14.99 13.90
C THR A 564 -2.08 13.61 13.90
N LEU A 565 -1.29 13.32 14.92
CA LEU A 565 -0.76 11.97 15.14
C LEU A 565 -1.92 11.01 15.38
N LEU A 566 -1.91 9.84 14.74
CA LEU A 566 -3.00 8.86 14.93
C LEU A 566 -3.18 8.43 16.40
N SER A 567 -2.12 8.51 17.23
CA SER A 567 -2.19 8.33 18.68
C SER A 567 -3.05 9.34 19.43
N GLN A 568 -3.35 10.50 18.84
CA GLN A 568 -4.21 11.54 19.41
C GLN A 568 -5.69 11.37 19.03
N GLN A 569 -6.03 10.44 18.13
CA GLN A 569 -7.42 10.25 17.72
C GLN A 569 -8.34 9.76 18.85
N PRO A 570 -7.95 8.83 19.75
CA PRO A 570 -8.76 8.46 20.91
C PRO A 570 -9.08 9.65 21.83
N GLU A 571 -8.13 10.57 22.00
CA GLU A 571 -8.32 11.80 22.78
C GLU A 571 -9.30 12.76 22.07
N ARG A 572 -9.18 12.95 20.74
CA ARG A 572 -10.12 13.76 19.96
C ARG A 572 -11.56 13.23 20.02
N ILE A 573 -11.76 11.92 19.92
CA ILE A 573 -13.09 11.28 20.09
C ILE A 573 -13.56 11.42 21.54
N SER A 574 -12.67 11.27 22.53
CA SER A 574 -12.99 11.49 23.95
C SER A 574 -13.44 12.92 24.23
N MET A 575 -12.82 13.93 23.61
CA MET A 575 -13.23 15.33 23.73
C MET A 575 -14.62 15.59 23.13
N LEU A 576 -14.95 14.98 21.98
CA LEU A 576 -16.31 15.03 21.43
C LEU A 576 -17.33 14.38 22.38
N ARG A 577 -17.01 13.19 22.92
CA ARG A 577 -17.85 12.49 23.89
C ARG A 577 -18.08 13.35 25.15
N LEU A 578 -17.03 13.95 25.70
CA LEU A 578 -17.10 14.78 26.90
C LEU A 578 -17.90 16.06 26.66
N ALA A 579 -17.76 16.71 25.51
CA ALA A 579 -18.57 17.87 25.14
C ALA A 579 -20.07 17.51 25.08
N LEU A 580 -20.42 16.48 24.30
CA LEU A 580 -21.81 16.03 24.15
C LEU A 580 -22.42 15.53 25.48
N ALA A 581 -21.61 14.89 26.34
CA ALA A 581 -22.06 14.47 27.67
C ALA A 581 -22.28 15.67 28.60
N ALA A 582 -21.38 16.65 28.60
CA ALA A 582 -21.50 17.86 29.42
C ALA A 582 -22.70 18.73 29.00
N ASP A 583 -22.94 18.92 27.70
CA ASP A 583 -24.06 19.71 27.17
C ASP A 583 -25.42 19.15 27.62
N VAL A 584 -25.56 17.82 27.70
CA VAL A 584 -26.79 17.12 28.08
C VAL A 584 -26.89 16.86 29.59
N GLY A 585 -25.76 16.88 30.30
CA GLY A 585 -25.66 16.46 31.71
C GLY A 585 -25.69 14.94 31.90
N ILE A 586 -25.03 14.19 31.01
CA ILE A 586 -24.86 12.73 31.08
C ILE A 586 -23.68 12.38 31.99
N ASP A 587 -23.94 11.57 33.02
CA ASP A 587 -22.95 11.02 33.95
C ASP A 587 -22.46 9.64 33.48
N GLY A 588 -21.14 9.39 33.54
CA GLY A 588 -20.54 8.08 33.29
C GLY A 588 -19.10 8.12 32.74
N PRO A 589 -18.44 6.96 32.54
CA PRO A 589 -18.96 5.60 32.73
C PRO A 589 -19.10 5.23 34.22
N LEU A 590 -20.26 4.69 34.59
CA LEU A 590 -20.63 4.41 35.97
C LEU A 590 -19.96 3.14 36.53
N PRO A 591 -19.69 3.07 37.84
CA PRO A 591 -19.23 1.86 38.52
C PRO A 591 -20.19 0.68 38.35
N GLN A 592 -19.66 -0.54 38.30
CA GLN A 592 -20.42 -1.77 37.99
C GLN A 592 -21.66 -1.98 38.89
N TYR A 593 -21.60 -1.62 40.17
CA TYR A 593 -22.74 -1.73 41.09
C TYR A 593 -23.88 -0.76 40.74
N GLN A 594 -23.57 0.43 40.24
CA GLN A 594 -24.58 1.40 39.78
C GLN A 594 -25.22 0.96 38.46
N ARG A 595 -24.44 0.34 37.56
CA ARG A 595 -24.97 -0.23 36.30
C ARG A 595 -26.00 -1.33 36.55
N ALA A 596 -25.75 -2.19 37.54
CA ALA A 596 -26.69 -3.26 37.93
C ALA A 596 -28.02 -2.65 38.41
N ALA A 597 -27.96 -1.72 39.36
CA ALA A 597 -29.16 -1.06 39.89
C ALA A 597 -29.94 -0.24 38.84
N LEU A 598 -29.26 0.35 37.85
CA LEU A 598 -29.91 0.99 36.68
C LEU A 598 -30.59 -0.01 35.75
N ARG A 599 -29.96 -1.16 35.46
CA ARG A 599 -30.56 -2.22 34.63
C ARG A 599 -31.77 -2.88 35.29
N ASP A 600 -31.67 -3.12 36.59
CA ASP A 600 -32.70 -3.79 37.38
C ASP A 600 -33.85 -2.85 37.78
N GLN A 601 -33.78 -1.56 37.40
CA GLN A 601 -34.75 -0.49 37.71
C GLN A 601 -35.05 -0.29 39.22
N THR A 602 -34.25 -0.90 40.08
CA THR A 602 -34.47 -1.00 41.52
C THR A 602 -33.67 0.08 42.27
N GLY A 603 -34.10 1.34 42.14
CA GLY A 603 -33.78 2.39 43.12
C GLY A 603 -32.92 3.58 42.66
N LEU A 604 -32.90 3.95 41.38
CA LEU A 604 -32.19 5.15 40.89
C LEU A 604 -33.09 6.31 40.35
N GLY A 605 -34.32 6.48 40.87
CA GLY A 605 -35.12 7.69 40.67
C GLY A 605 -35.39 8.09 39.21
N ASP A 606 -35.41 9.40 38.91
CA ASP A 606 -35.71 9.98 37.57
C ASP A 606 -34.55 9.88 36.54
N LEU A 607 -33.68 8.88 36.68
CA LEU A 607 -32.51 8.66 35.82
C LEU A 607 -32.85 7.74 34.64
N LEU A 608 -32.52 8.20 33.42
CA LEU A 608 -32.58 7.42 32.19
C LEU A 608 -31.18 6.85 31.91
N GLY A 609 -31.07 5.54 31.68
CA GLY A 609 -29.81 4.84 31.44
C GLY A 609 -29.57 4.49 29.97
N SER A 610 -28.28 4.36 29.59
CA SER A 610 -27.84 3.82 28.29
C SER A 610 -28.11 2.31 28.19
N SER A 611 -28.10 1.72 26.98
CA SER A 611 -28.42 0.28 26.80
C SER A 611 -27.49 -0.67 27.55
N ASP A 612 -26.22 -0.29 27.75
CA ASP A 612 -25.28 -1.05 28.58
C ASP A 612 -25.35 -0.69 30.08
N GLY A 613 -26.10 0.35 30.45
CA GLY A 613 -26.20 0.90 31.81
C GLY A 613 -24.93 1.63 32.28
N ALA A 614 -23.95 1.90 31.39
CA ALA A 614 -22.71 2.59 31.73
C ALA A 614 -22.88 4.11 31.82
N PHE A 615 -23.89 4.70 31.20
CA PHE A 615 -24.17 6.14 31.27
C PHE A 615 -25.60 6.39 31.73
N ALA A 616 -25.82 7.50 32.44
CA ALA A 616 -27.15 7.91 32.88
C ALA A 616 -27.35 9.42 32.78
N VAL A 617 -28.60 9.87 32.68
CA VAL A 617 -28.97 11.30 32.64
C VAL A 617 -30.27 11.53 33.40
N LYS A 618 -30.37 12.66 34.09
CA LYS A 618 -31.62 13.07 34.76
C LYS A 618 -32.56 13.67 33.72
N THR A 619 -33.84 13.31 33.78
CA THR A 619 -34.90 13.88 32.91
C THR A 619 -34.86 15.41 32.89
N GLN A 620 -34.64 16.05 34.05
CA GLN A 620 -34.52 17.51 34.17
C GLN A 620 -33.30 18.10 33.43
N SER A 621 -32.16 17.40 33.37
CA SER A 621 -30.99 17.86 32.62
C SER A 621 -31.29 17.93 31.12
N VAL A 622 -32.01 16.92 30.60
CA VAL A 622 -32.42 16.86 29.18
C VAL A 622 -33.41 17.98 28.85
N VAL A 623 -34.34 18.30 29.76
CA VAL A 623 -35.23 19.47 29.60
C VAL A 623 -34.45 20.78 29.50
N LEU A 624 -33.46 20.99 30.38
CA LEU A 624 -32.60 22.17 30.34
C LEU A 624 -31.76 22.23 29.05
N PHE A 625 -31.20 21.10 28.61
CA PHE A 625 -30.46 20.98 27.36
C PHE A 625 -31.31 21.34 26.13
N VAL A 626 -32.49 20.73 25.97
CA VAL A 626 -33.38 21.00 24.81
C VAL A 626 -33.78 22.47 24.74
N ARG A 627 -34.11 23.09 25.89
CA ARG A 627 -34.38 24.54 25.98
C ARG A 627 -33.13 25.38 25.69
N GLY A 628 -31.95 24.89 26.07
CA GLY A 628 -30.65 25.54 25.87
C GLY A 628 -30.16 25.62 24.43
N LEU A 629 -30.74 24.82 23.50
CA LEU A 629 -30.34 24.82 22.07
C LEU A 629 -30.66 26.13 21.33
N GLY A 630 -31.46 27.03 21.91
CA GLY A 630 -31.71 28.39 21.40
C GLY A 630 -33.05 28.98 21.85
N GLY A 631 -33.19 30.31 21.79
CA GLY A 631 -34.40 31.01 22.26
C GLY A 631 -35.70 30.52 21.62
N TRP A 632 -35.74 30.40 20.29
CA TRP A 632 -36.91 29.88 19.57
C TRP A 632 -37.20 28.41 19.89
N VAL A 633 -36.19 27.65 20.29
CA VAL A 633 -36.31 26.24 20.68
C VAL A 633 -37.02 26.14 22.03
N ALA A 634 -36.65 27.00 22.99
CA ALA A 634 -37.33 27.11 24.27
C ALA A 634 -38.79 27.57 24.12
N GLU A 635 -39.07 28.55 23.26
CA GLU A 635 -40.43 29.00 22.94
C GLU A 635 -41.30 27.86 22.40
N ILE A 636 -40.79 27.11 21.42
CA ILE A 636 -41.50 25.94 20.88
C ILE A 636 -41.69 24.87 21.95
N PHE A 637 -40.65 24.55 22.73
CA PHE A 637 -40.71 23.53 23.77
C PHE A 637 -41.74 23.86 24.86
N ASP A 638 -41.82 25.13 25.29
CA ASP A 638 -42.77 25.56 26.32
C ASP A 638 -44.21 25.62 25.82
N ALA A 639 -44.43 25.76 24.50
CA ALA A 639 -45.74 25.71 23.86
C ALA A 639 -46.28 24.29 23.61
N LEU A 640 -45.46 23.24 23.79
CA LEU A 640 -45.87 21.84 23.61
C LEU A 640 -46.73 21.33 24.78
N ASP A 641 -47.66 20.42 24.48
CA ASP A 641 -48.40 19.68 25.50
C ASP A 641 -47.48 18.77 26.33
N ALA A 642 -47.99 18.24 27.45
CA ALA A 642 -47.19 17.42 28.36
C ALA A 642 -46.71 16.10 27.75
N GLN A 643 -47.53 15.45 26.91
CA GLN A 643 -47.20 14.16 26.30
C GLN A 643 -46.14 14.34 25.22
N THR A 644 -46.29 15.33 24.34
CA THR A 644 -45.28 15.62 23.30
C THR A 644 -43.96 16.08 23.91
N ARG A 645 -43.96 16.87 24.99
CA ARG A 645 -42.73 17.20 25.73
C ARG A 645 -42.04 15.95 26.28
N GLN A 646 -42.77 15.03 26.90
CA GLN A 646 -42.21 13.79 27.41
C GLN A 646 -41.59 12.94 26.29
N THR A 647 -42.27 12.81 25.14
CA THR A 647 -41.74 12.09 23.96
C THR A 647 -40.46 12.72 23.42
N VAL A 648 -40.41 14.06 23.27
CA VAL A 648 -39.22 14.78 22.81
C VAL A 648 -38.05 14.57 23.78
N VAL A 649 -38.29 14.69 25.10
CA VAL A 649 -37.26 14.50 26.13
C VAL A 649 -36.75 13.06 26.14
N ALA A 650 -37.62 12.05 26.11
CA ALA A 650 -37.23 10.64 26.10
C ALA A 650 -36.45 10.27 24.82
N SER A 651 -36.91 10.76 23.66
CA SER A 651 -36.25 10.57 22.36
C SER A 651 -34.86 11.21 22.33
N ALA A 652 -34.72 12.45 22.83
CA ALA A 652 -33.43 13.13 22.93
C ALA A 652 -32.48 12.41 23.91
N ALA A 653 -32.95 12.04 25.10
CA ALA A 653 -32.18 11.33 26.12
C ALA A 653 -31.61 10.01 25.57
N HIS A 654 -32.47 9.16 25.01
CA HIS A 654 -32.07 7.85 24.49
C HIS A 654 -30.99 7.97 23.39
N ARG A 655 -31.17 8.87 22.43
CA ARG A 655 -30.23 9.06 21.31
C ARG A 655 -28.89 9.61 21.76
N MET A 656 -28.89 10.55 22.71
CA MET A 656 -27.65 11.11 23.25
C MET A 656 -26.89 10.10 24.13
N LEU A 657 -27.59 9.29 24.92
CA LEU A 657 -26.99 8.19 25.68
C LEU A 657 -26.36 7.14 24.76
N GLU A 658 -27.06 6.67 23.73
CA GLU A 658 -26.53 5.72 22.76
C GLU A 658 -25.33 6.27 21.96
N LEU A 659 -25.35 7.57 21.62
CA LEU A 659 -24.21 8.23 20.98
C LEU A 659 -23.00 8.33 21.91
N VAL A 660 -23.19 8.74 23.17
CA VAL A 660 -22.11 8.84 24.17
C VAL A 660 -21.53 7.46 24.52
N GLN A 661 -22.38 6.44 24.67
CA GLN A 661 -21.98 5.04 24.82
C GLN A 661 -21.18 4.56 23.60
N GLY A 662 -21.67 4.82 22.39
CA GLY A 662 -20.99 4.47 21.15
C GLY A 662 -19.61 5.13 21.03
N LEU A 663 -19.51 6.43 21.33
CA LEU A 663 -18.24 7.17 21.29
C LEU A 663 -17.25 6.61 22.34
N HIS A 664 -17.73 6.19 23.51
CA HIS A 664 -16.90 5.51 24.49
C HIS A 664 -16.37 4.15 23.97
N GLY A 665 -17.22 3.36 23.31
CA GLY A 665 -16.83 2.11 22.67
C GLY A 665 -15.77 2.32 21.58
N VAL A 666 -15.95 3.32 20.72
CA VAL A 666 -14.97 3.69 19.68
C VAL A 666 -13.62 4.07 20.28
N VAL A 667 -13.59 4.84 21.38
CA VAL A 667 -12.33 5.14 22.09
C VAL A 667 -11.63 3.87 22.58
N ALA A 668 -12.36 2.98 23.25
CA ALA A 668 -11.80 1.73 23.78
C ALA A 668 -11.28 0.80 22.66
N GLU A 669 -11.97 0.76 21.52
CA GLU A 669 -11.58 0.00 20.33
C GLU A 669 -10.29 0.56 19.70
N LEU A 670 -10.21 1.89 19.53
CA LEU A 670 -9.02 2.57 19.02
C LEU A 670 -7.81 2.39 19.94
N GLU A 671 -8.02 2.47 21.26
CA GLU A 671 -6.97 2.20 22.24
C GLU A 671 -6.51 0.73 22.19
N ALA A 672 -7.42 -0.24 22.06
CA ALA A 672 -7.04 -1.65 21.95
C ALA A 672 -6.23 -1.93 20.66
N LEU A 673 -6.66 -1.37 19.53
CA LEU A 673 -6.02 -1.52 18.22
C LEU A 673 -4.69 -0.74 18.11
N GLY A 674 -4.60 0.45 18.70
CA GLY A 674 -3.43 1.34 18.63
C GLY A 674 -2.40 1.19 19.76
N SER A 675 -2.74 0.65 20.93
CA SER A 675 -1.80 0.57 22.06
C SER A 675 -0.77 -0.54 21.90
N SER A 676 0.39 -0.21 21.33
CA SER A 676 1.58 -1.08 21.37
C SER A 676 2.12 -1.21 22.80
N GLY A 677 2.49 -2.43 23.21
CA GLY A 677 2.86 -2.75 24.60
C GLY A 677 4.22 -2.20 25.05
N SER A 678 5.01 -1.67 24.11
CA SER A 678 6.35 -1.12 24.33
C SER A 678 6.33 0.41 24.47
N ALA A 679 6.13 0.87 25.71
CA ALA A 679 6.60 2.14 26.30
C ALA A 679 6.64 3.45 25.46
N SER A 680 6.04 4.50 26.04
CA SER A 680 6.38 5.93 25.89
C SER A 680 6.26 6.64 24.53
N LEU A 681 5.98 5.99 23.41
CA LEU A 681 5.64 6.71 22.17
C LEU A 681 4.15 7.09 22.10
N ARG A 682 3.69 7.91 23.05
CA ARG A 682 2.42 8.68 22.89
C ARG A 682 2.45 9.61 21.67
N THR A 683 3.66 9.86 21.16
CA THR A 683 3.96 10.69 20.00
C THR A 683 4.82 9.86 19.05
N PHE A 684 4.24 9.31 17.98
CA PHE A 684 5.01 8.76 16.85
C PHE A 684 5.91 9.89 16.29
N PRO A 685 7.14 9.61 15.81
CA PRO A 685 8.06 10.66 15.36
C PRO A 685 7.43 11.58 14.30
N PRO A 686 7.70 12.90 14.36
CA PRO A 686 7.23 13.84 13.35
C PRO A 686 7.84 13.53 11.97
N VAL A 687 7.03 13.63 10.93
CA VAL A 687 7.43 13.31 9.55
C VAL A 687 7.38 14.50 8.60
N LEU A 688 6.83 15.65 9.05
CA LEU A 688 6.72 16.85 8.25
C LEU A 688 7.92 17.80 8.49
N PRO A 689 8.40 18.52 7.46
CA PRO A 689 9.58 19.39 7.56
C PRO A 689 9.48 20.45 8.66
N HIS A 690 8.31 21.07 8.83
CA HIS A 690 8.09 22.12 9.83
C HIS A 690 8.18 21.58 11.26
N GLN A 691 7.67 20.37 11.51
CA GLN A 691 7.79 19.69 12.80
C GLN A 691 9.26 19.30 13.09
N LEU A 692 9.97 18.78 12.09
CA LEU A 692 11.37 18.36 12.19
C LEU A 692 12.33 19.54 12.39
N ALA A 693 12.06 20.68 11.75
CA ALA A 693 12.78 21.93 11.99
C ALA A 693 12.58 22.45 13.43
N GLY A 694 11.44 22.15 14.06
CA GLY A 694 11.20 22.40 15.49
C GLY A 694 11.94 21.43 16.42
N LEU A 695 12.01 20.14 16.07
CA LEU A 695 12.52 19.05 16.91
C LEU A 695 14.02 19.17 17.25
N HIS A 696 14.39 19.06 18.53
CA HIS A 696 15.77 19.18 19.00
C HIS A 696 16.66 18.03 18.47
N PRO A 697 17.97 18.26 18.16
CA PRO A 697 18.83 17.23 17.59
C PRO A 697 18.96 15.95 18.45
N VAL A 698 18.94 16.06 19.78
CA VAL A 698 19.00 14.89 20.68
C VAL A 698 17.74 14.03 20.54
N ASP A 699 16.56 14.64 20.48
CA ASP A 699 15.30 13.91 20.31
C ASP A 699 15.25 13.22 18.94
N PHE A 700 15.78 13.88 17.89
CA PHE A 700 15.93 13.29 16.57
C PHE A 700 16.89 12.10 16.55
N GLN A 701 18.02 12.20 17.26
CA GLN A 701 18.97 11.10 17.42
C GLN A 701 18.34 9.90 18.14
N GLU A 702 17.48 10.12 19.14
CA GLU A 702 16.76 9.04 19.81
C GLU A 702 15.76 8.32 18.87
N ILE A 703 15.09 9.04 17.98
CA ILE A 703 14.24 8.44 16.93
C ILE A 703 15.08 7.58 15.97
N VAL A 704 16.21 8.10 15.47
CA VAL A 704 17.14 7.35 14.60
C VAL A 704 17.70 6.12 15.33
N ARG A 705 18.04 6.25 16.61
CA ARG A 705 18.54 5.16 17.47
C ARG A 705 17.48 4.06 17.65
N GLY A 706 16.22 4.43 17.90
CA GLY A 706 15.10 3.51 18.04
C GLY A 706 14.86 2.64 16.80
N HIS A 707 15.12 3.17 15.61
CA HIS A 707 14.97 2.45 14.34
C HIS A 707 16.30 1.90 13.76
N ARG A 708 17.44 2.04 14.44
CA ARG A 708 18.78 1.71 13.88
C ARG A 708 18.88 0.29 13.32
N ALA A 709 18.32 -0.70 14.02
CA ALA A 709 18.34 -2.11 13.60
C ALA A 709 17.57 -2.37 12.29
N ARG A 710 16.56 -1.55 12.00
CA ARG A 710 15.76 -1.57 10.76
C ARG A 710 16.46 -0.78 9.65
N LEU A 711 16.97 0.40 9.97
CA LEU A 711 17.70 1.26 9.03
C LEU A 711 18.94 0.58 8.46
N ALA A 712 19.68 -0.19 9.27
CA ALA A 712 20.87 -0.93 8.85
C ALA A 712 20.61 -2.03 7.78
N GLU A 713 19.35 -2.39 7.51
CA GLU A 713 19.00 -3.29 6.40
C GLU A 713 19.03 -2.59 5.03
N SER A 714 19.19 -1.25 4.96
CA SER A 714 19.10 -0.48 3.71
C SER A 714 19.97 0.77 3.64
N PHE A 715 20.38 1.34 4.78
CA PHE A 715 21.33 2.44 4.87
C PHE A 715 22.69 1.97 5.40
N SER A 716 23.77 2.44 4.79
CA SER A 716 25.13 2.34 5.34
C SER A 716 25.36 3.34 6.48
N ASP A 717 26.36 3.13 7.34
CA ASP A 717 26.66 4.04 8.46
C ASP A 717 26.91 5.49 8.01
N SER A 718 27.49 5.70 6.82
CA SER A 718 27.68 7.05 6.24
C SER A 718 26.35 7.72 5.85
N GLN A 719 25.35 6.93 5.46
CA GLN A 719 23.99 7.41 5.20
C GLN A 719 23.23 7.70 6.49
N LEU A 720 23.41 6.88 7.54
CA LEU A 720 22.84 7.17 8.88
C LEU A 720 23.36 8.50 9.41
N ALA A 721 24.68 8.74 9.34
CA ALA A 721 25.28 10.02 9.71
C ALA A 721 24.78 11.20 8.84
N ALA A 722 24.49 10.95 7.55
CA ALA A 722 23.93 11.97 6.66
C ALA A 722 22.48 12.36 7.00
N ILE A 723 21.66 11.45 7.54
CA ILE A 723 20.30 11.75 8.03
C ILE A 723 20.37 12.77 9.19
N GLU A 724 21.26 12.53 10.17
CA GLU A 724 21.48 13.45 11.29
C GLU A 724 22.14 14.78 10.88
N ALA A 725 23.01 14.77 9.86
CA ALA A 725 23.56 15.99 9.29
C ALA A 725 22.49 16.84 8.61
N GLN A 726 21.65 16.23 7.76
CA GLN A 726 20.56 16.92 7.07
C GLN A 726 19.50 17.48 8.02
N HIS A 727 19.22 16.82 9.14
CA HIS A 727 18.35 17.39 10.18
C HIS A 727 18.92 18.69 10.77
N ARG A 728 20.21 18.70 11.11
CA ARG A 728 20.89 19.91 11.62
C ARG A 728 20.95 21.03 10.58
N GLU A 729 21.17 20.68 9.31
CA GLU A 729 21.14 21.64 8.19
C GLU A 729 19.74 22.24 7.98
N LEU A 730 18.67 21.43 8.04
CA LEU A 730 17.29 21.91 7.93
C LEU A 730 16.95 22.89 9.05
N ARG A 731 17.33 22.58 10.30
CA ARG A 731 17.17 23.48 11.45
C ARG A 731 17.93 24.80 11.27
N ALA A 732 19.19 24.73 10.82
CA ALA A 732 20.00 25.91 10.59
C ALA A 732 19.39 26.80 9.48
N ALA A 733 18.96 26.20 8.37
CA ALA A 733 18.31 26.90 7.27
C ALA A 733 16.96 27.51 7.66
N ALA A 734 16.15 26.85 8.50
CA ALA A 734 14.92 27.45 9.04
C ALA A 734 15.19 28.73 9.86
N ALA A 735 16.32 28.76 10.58
CA ALA A 735 16.74 29.94 11.34
C ALA A 735 17.33 31.04 10.43
N SER A 736 18.19 30.71 9.46
CA SER A 736 18.97 31.69 8.68
C SER A 736 18.38 32.08 7.31
N GLU A 737 17.62 31.19 6.65
CA GLU A 737 17.18 31.36 5.26
C GLU A 737 15.67 31.69 5.19
N ALA A 738 15.33 32.93 4.84
CA ALA A 738 13.93 33.38 4.78
C ALA A 738 13.05 32.54 3.83
N ALA A 739 13.58 32.12 2.67
CA ALA A 739 12.84 31.29 1.72
C ALA A 739 12.52 29.88 2.26
N VAL A 740 13.42 29.29 3.06
CA VAL A 740 13.15 28.01 3.73
C VAL A 740 12.09 28.20 4.80
N ARG A 741 12.19 29.27 5.61
CA ARG A 741 11.21 29.57 6.65
C ARG A 741 9.79 29.74 6.09
N GLN A 742 9.63 30.50 5.02
CA GLN A 742 8.34 30.67 4.33
C GLN A 742 7.74 29.34 3.85
N LEU A 743 8.56 28.42 3.32
CA LEU A 743 8.09 27.09 2.91
C LEU A 743 7.65 26.22 4.11
N LEU A 744 8.29 26.38 5.27
CA LEU A 744 7.90 25.68 6.51
C LEU A 744 6.63 26.28 7.11
N GLU A 745 6.48 27.60 7.10
CA GLU A 745 5.28 28.33 7.54
C GLU A 745 4.06 27.95 6.70
N LEU A 746 4.16 28.00 5.36
CA LEU A 746 3.11 27.52 4.44
C LEU A 746 2.69 26.07 4.69
N GLY A 747 3.64 25.21 5.07
CA GLY A 747 3.38 23.81 5.41
C GLY A 747 2.77 23.60 6.80
N ALA A 748 2.85 24.60 7.69
CA ALA A 748 2.25 24.57 9.02
C ALA A 748 0.84 25.20 9.05
N GLU A 749 0.61 26.22 8.23
CA GLU A 749 -0.71 26.87 8.06
C GLU A 749 -1.73 26.00 7.31
N SER A 750 -1.27 25.02 6.53
CA SER A 750 -2.13 24.08 5.80
C SER A 750 -2.17 22.72 6.53
N PRO A 751 -3.13 22.47 7.44
CA PRO A 751 -3.22 21.21 8.18
C PRO A 751 -3.46 19.99 7.29
N ASP A 752 -3.99 20.22 6.08
CA ASP A 752 -4.24 19.23 5.02
C ASP A 752 -3.04 19.05 4.06
N ALA A 753 -1.90 19.72 4.30
CA ALA A 753 -0.70 19.56 3.48
C ALA A 753 -0.07 18.17 3.68
N GLY A 754 -0.48 17.22 2.85
CA GLY A 754 0.06 15.86 2.81
C GLY A 754 1.58 15.80 2.67
N PHE A 755 2.16 14.66 3.06
CA PHE A 755 3.61 14.42 3.09
C PHE A 755 4.31 14.82 1.78
N GLU A 756 3.79 14.40 0.63
CA GLU A 756 4.36 14.71 -0.69
C GLU A 756 4.45 16.23 -0.91
N ARG A 757 3.38 16.97 -0.64
CA ARG A 757 3.31 18.43 -0.85
C ARG A 757 4.31 19.16 0.04
N SER A 758 4.43 18.72 1.29
CA SER A 758 5.37 19.28 2.27
C SER A 758 6.84 19.07 1.86
N TRP A 759 7.17 17.91 1.29
CA TRP A 759 8.55 17.57 0.88
C TRP A 759 8.91 17.93 -0.57
N ALA A 760 7.95 18.26 -1.44
CA ALA A 760 8.15 18.44 -2.89
C ALA A 760 9.29 19.41 -3.29
N VAL A 761 9.48 20.50 -2.52
CA VAL A 761 10.57 21.47 -2.75
C VAL A 761 11.78 21.14 -1.87
N LEU A 762 11.56 20.94 -0.57
CA LEU A 762 12.61 20.78 0.45
C LEU A 762 13.41 19.48 0.27
N GLY A 763 12.76 18.40 -0.16
CA GLY A 763 13.38 17.09 -0.41
C GLY A 763 14.46 17.10 -1.50
N ARG A 764 14.51 18.13 -2.36
CA ARG A 764 15.61 18.29 -3.33
C ARG A 764 16.96 18.60 -2.67
N ARG A 765 16.94 19.26 -1.51
CA ARG A 765 18.13 19.58 -0.71
C ARG A 765 18.35 18.55 0.39
N TRP A 766 17.29 18.14 1.06
CA TRP A 766 17.34 17.20 2.19
C TRP A 766 16.79 15.81 1.83
N GLY A 767 17.26 15.25 0.72
CA GLY A 767 16.72 14.01 0.15
C GLY A 767 16.82 12.77 1.06
N ILE A 768 17.94 12.57 1.77
CA ILE A 768 18.07 11.37 2.63
C ILE A 768 17.24 11.50 3.92
N LEU A 769 17.07 12.74 4.41
CA LEU A 769 16.12 13.04 5.48
C LEU A 769 14.67 12.83 5.01
N ALA A 770 14.33 13.23 3.78
CA ALA A 770 13.01 13.00 3.19
C ALA A 770 12.71 11.50 3.02
N ASP A 771 13.67 10.70 2.52
CA ASP A 771 13.54 9.24 2.40
C ASP A 771 13.37 8.55 3.77
N PHE A 772 14.11 9.03 4.79
CA PHE A 772 13.93 8.59 6.17
C PHE A 772 12.51 8.92 6.66
N CYS A 773 12.07 10.17 6.56
CA CYS A 773 10.74 10.58 7.02
C CYS A 773 9.62 9.90 6.23
N GLY A 774 9.83 9.59 4.95
CA GLY A 774 8.87 8.87 4.11
C GLY A 774 8.64 7.44 4.56
N GLY A 775 9.70 6.73 4.96
CA GLY A 775 9.57 5.40 5.55
C GLY A 775 8.80 5.39 6.88
N LEU A 776 9.05 6.38 7.75
CA LEU A 776 8.24 6.61 8.95
C LEU A 776 6.78 6.91 8.59
N ALA A 777 6.56 7.75 7.58
CA ALA A 777 5.23 8.18 7.18
C ALA A 777 4.35 7.06 6.58
N THR A 778 4.92 5.92 6.19
CA THR A 778 4.13 4.76 5.71
C THR A 778 3.13 4.21 6.73
N VAL A 779 3.34 4.48 8.03
CA VAL A 779 2.43 4.05 9.11
C VAL A 779 1.09 4.79 9.07
N PHE A 780 1.06 6.01 8.51
CA PHE A 780 -0.18 6.74 8.29
C PHE A 780 -0.84 6.22 6.99
N PRO A 781 -2.18 6.13 6.91
CA PRO A 781 -2.84 5.89 5.64
C PRO A 781 -2.50 7.07 4.70
N PRO A 782 -2.28 6.83 3.40
CA PRO A 782 -2.04 7.91 2.45
C PRO A 782 -3.21 8.90 2.51
N SER A 783 -2.91 10.20 2.45
CA SER A 783 -3.93 11.24 2.42
C SER A 783 -4.93 10.94 1.31
N GLU A 784 -6.23 10.97 1.65
CA GLU A 784 -7.31 10.89 0.66
C GLU A 784 -7.22 12.09 -0.29
N SER A 785 -6.46 11.95 -1.37
CA SER A 785 -6.96 12.47 -2.64
C SER A 785 -8.30 11.79 -2.90
N ASP A 786 -9.26 12.50 -3.52
CA ASP A 786 -10.62 11.98 -3.72
C ASP A 786 -10.66 10.62 -4.46
N GLU A 787 -9.57 10.27 -5.17
CA GLU A 787 -9.31 8.96 -5.79
C GLU A 787 -9.09 7.77 -4.81
N VAL A 788 -8.91 7.99 -3.50
CA VAL A 788 -8.70 6.90 -2.51
C VAL A 788 -10.00 6.51 -1.80
N GLY A 789 -10.96 7.42 -1.66
CA GLY A 789 -12.35 7.05 -1.34
C GLY A 789 -12.92 6.06 -2.37
N ASP A 790 -12.42 6.17 -3.60
CA ASP A 790 -12.67 5.24 -4.71
C ASP A 790 -12.10 3.83 -4.47
N SER A 791 -11.17 3.58 -3.53
CA SER A 791 -10.59 2.25 -3.34
C SER A 791 -11.44 1.30 -2.48
N ALA A 792 -12.05 1.80 -1.40
CA ALA A 792 -13.04 1.03 -0.64
C ALA A 792 -14.36 0.90 -1.43
N ALA A 793 -14.71 1.94 -2.19
CA ALA A 793 -15.85 1.92 -3.11
C ALA A 793 -15.63 0.97 -4.30
N ALA A 794 -14.44 0.95 -4.94
CA ALA A 794 -14.13 0.05 -6.05
C ALA A 794 -13.89 -1.38 -5.59
N PHE A 795 -13.37 -1.62 -4.38
CA PHE A 795 -13.44 -2.94 -3.76
C PHE A 795 -14.91 -3.36 -3.63
N SER A 796 -15.76 -2.52 -3.03
CA SER A 796 -17.20 -2.82 -2.86
C SER A 796 -17.96 -3.03 -4.18
N ALA A 797 -17.63 -2.28 -5.24
CA ALA A 797 -18.23 -2.41 -6.57
C ALA A 797 -17.79 -3.71 -7.28
N LEU A 798 -16.49 -4.04 -7.22
CA LEU A 798 -15.93 -5.29 -7.75
C LEU A 798 -16.45 -6.51 -6.98
N VAL A 799 -16.69 -6.34 -5.68
CA VAL A 799 -17.36 -7.31 -4.81
C VAL A 799 -18.81 -7.54 -5.20
N ALA A 800 -19.58 -6.48 -5.45
CA ALA A 800 -21.00 -6.58 -5.80
C ALA A 800 -21.22 -7.33 -7.13
N ALA A 801 -20.29 -7.21 -8.08
CA ALA A 801 -20.34 -7.86 -9.39
C ALA A 801 -19.83 -9.33 -9.40
N SER A 802 -19.11 -9.77 -8.37
CA SER A 802 -18.51 -11.11 -8.31
C SER A 802 -19.47 -12.20 -7.79
N PRO A 803 -19.53 -13.41 -8.39
CA PRO A 803 -20.32 -14.54 -7.88
C PRO A 803 -19.80 -15.02 -6.51
N PRO A 804 -20.64 -15.69 -5.69
CA PRO A 804 -20.21 -16.13 -4.36
C PRO A 804 -19.21 -17.30 -4.45
N PRO A 805 -18.18 -17.35 -3.59
CA PRO A 805 -17.40 -18.57 -3.39
C PRO A 805 -18.31 -19.66 -2.77
N PRO A 806 -18.02 -20.96 -3.00
CA PRO A 806 -18.73 -22.04 -2.33
C PRO A 806 -18.51 -21.98 -0.81
N PRO A 807 -19.48 -22.42 0.01
CA PRO A 807 -19.38 -22.37 1.47
C PRO A 807 -18.15 -23.15 1.98
N LEU A 808 -17.49 -22.59 3.00
CA LEU A 808 -16.33 -23.21 3.64
C LEU A 808 -16.76 -24.48 4.39
N VAL A 809 -16.39 -25.65 3.88
CA VAL A 809 -16.64 -26.92 4.56
C VAL A 809 -15.67 -27.05 5.74
N ALA A 810 -16.22 -26.95 6.95
CA ALA A 810 -15.48 -27.10 8.20
C ALA A 810 -14.62 -28.38 8.19
N GLY A 811 -13.34 -28.24 8.56
CA GLY A 811 -12.38 -29.34 8.58
C GLY A 811 -11.47 -29.44 7.35
N THR A 812 -11.77 -28.79 6.23
CA THR A 812 -10.78 -28.64 5.15
C THR A 812 -9.83 -27.48 5.45
N ARG A 813 -8.51 -27.72 5.40
CA ARG A 813 -7.47 -26.67 5.35
C ARG A 813 -7.44 -25.99 3.97
N SER A 814 -8.62 -25.59 3.50
CA SER A 814 -8.84 -24.93 2.21
C SER A 814 -8.14 -23.57 2.21
N LYS A 815 -7.36 -23.32 1.15
CA LYS A 815 -6.49 -22.14 1.05
C LYS A 815 -7.35 -20.87 0.96
N LEU A 816 -6.99 -19.87 1.77
CA LEU A 816 -7.88 -18.77 2.13
C LEU A 816 -8.26 -17.83 0.98
N ALA A 817 -7.42 -17.64 -0.03
CA ALA A 817 -7.64 -16.61 -1.05
C ALA A 817 -8.68 -17.00 -2.12
N ASP A 818 -9.56 -16.04 -2.45
CA ASP A 818 -10.55 -16.11 -3.53
C ASP A 818 -9.90 -15.61 -4.85
N PHE A 819 -9.40 -16.51 -5.70
CA PHE A 819 -8.60 -16.11 -6.87
C PHE A 819 -9.32 -15.16 -7.85
N PRO A 820 -10.61 -15.34 -8.18
CA PRO A 820 -11.37 -14.34 -8.95
C PRO A 820 -11.40 -12.93 -8.33
N LEU A 821 -11.56 -12.82 -7.00
CA LEU A 821 -11.50 -11.54 -6.29
C LEU A 821 -10.10 -10.94 -6.40
N GLU A 822 -9.07 -11.72 -6.05
CA GLU A 822 -7.67 -11.29 -6.09
C GLU A 822 -7.26 -10.83 -7.50
N ALA A 823 -7.67 -11.57 -8.54
CA ALA A 823 -7.46 -11.19 -9.94
C ALA A 823 -8.07 -9.83 -10.30
N GLY A 824 -9.26 -9.51 -9.77
CA GLY A 824 -9.90 -8.21 -9.97
C GLY A 824 -9.17 -7.07 -9.25
N LEU A 825 -8.87 -7.25 -7.96
CA LEU A 825 -8.17 -6.26 -7.14
C LEU A 825 -6.75 -5.98 -7.66
N GLN A 826 -6.02 -7.02 -8.04
CA GLN A 826 -4.70 -6.88 -8.68
C GLN A 826 -4.80 -6.20 -10.05
N SER A 827 -5.88 -6.42 -10.79
CA SER A 827 -6.11 -5.74 -12.08
C SER A 827 -6.29 -4.23 -11.93
N GLN A 828 -6.95 -3.76 -10.85
CA GLN A 828 -7.12 -2.32 -10.57
C GLN A 828 -5.76 -1.60 -10.43
N GLN A 829 -4.81 -2.21 -9.72
CA GLN A 829 -3.49 -1.61 -9.48
C GLN A 829 -2.44 -1.91 -10.56
N PHE A 830 -2.74 -2.74 -11.56
CA PHE A 830 -1.78 -3.19 -12.57
C PHE A 830 -1.08 -2.02 -13.28
N THR A 831 -1.85 -1.07 -13.83
CA THR A 831 -1.29 0.09 -14.56
C THR A 831 -0.39 0.96 -13.67
N ARG A 832 -0.79 1.17 -12.40
CA ARG A 832 -0.05 1.96 -11.40
C ARG A 832 1.30 1.29 -11.07
N LEU A 833 1.30 -0.01 -10.80
CA LEU A 833 2.52 -0.78 -10.55
C LEU A 833 3.44 -0.85 -11.76
N GLN A 834 2.90 -0.97 -12.99
CA GLN A 834 3.73 -0.91 -14.21
C GLN A 834 4.40 0.46 -14.40
N ALA A 835 3.71 1.57 -14.13
CA ALA A 835 4.28 2.91 -14.24
C ALA A 835 5.48 3.10 -13.29
N LEU A 836 5.39 2.58 -12.07
CA LEU A 836 6.48 2.63 -11.09
C LEU A 836 7.68 1.74 -11.45
N ASP A 837 7.47 0.65 -12.20
CA ASP A 837 8.55 -0.25 -12.66
C ASP A 837 9.30 0.23 -13.90
N VAL A 838 8.72 1.17 -14.66
CA VAL A 838 9.34 1.80 -15.83
C VAL A 838 10.31 2.93 -15.43
N LEU A 839 10.17 3.49 -14.23
CA LEU A 839 11.13 4.44 -13.63
C LEU A 839 12.41 3.70 -13.18
N ARG A 840 13.33 3.51 -14.14
CA ARG A 840 14.58 2.75 -14.03
C ARG A 840 15.82 3.62 -13.94
#